data_AF-A0A6P0GFQ2-F1
#
_entry.id   AF-A0A6P0GFQ2-F1
#
_cell.length_a   1.000
_cell.length_b   1.000
_cell.length_c   1.000
_cell.angle_alpha   90.00
_cell.angle_beta   90.00
_cell.angle_gamma   90.00
#
_symmetry.space_group_name_H-M   'P 1'
#
loop_
_entity.id
_entity.type
_entity.pdbx_description
1 polymer ?
#
loop_
_entity_poly.entity_id
_entity_poly.type
_entity_poly.pdbx_seq_one_letter_code
_entity_poly.pdbx_strand_id
1 'polypeptide(L)'
;MGAHRTPPAARVLASAQEAGARLGHENLGPLSADRGFLPTRPPLLRLPESHAAWDEAAARLPALFRDVAVREALARLPVLPAGPEVLPEAALQRAATVLGLLAHAYVHCRGPQPAGLPASIAGPWAEVRRRLGRSPEPVLAYPDLIVHNWRFADGRNALPLVSDDLRLLVPVVDNEEERVFYLTQVEILARCAPLVGAVVDAQAAVLDDDAEALRDALDTVTAVLGTATRSLWLIDPRPGGRTSVDPVVWAKTVAPLAVPFATGALGPSGTASPVFTLLDAFLGRRRHDSQLGREILLHRRSHPPHWRRFLDAVEEIPVPGYLASRSRPDLVASFEAAREAYAGADGFLGRHRRRVSGYLAVAFMVGRGLTIGGFAGSPRELTWHTVDSALTESRDERGPGRGAGPPVGRPVRPAGRGISVADLAEHNDDGHGWWVAIDGRVHDVTGFLRRHPGGPVVLRAHAGLDATAAFGRAHAGRPGTEHLLASTDVGPLVRPAVTRAGALCDAWAGALSGLVHLQNAFRLDRSFGRGTDLCLADGDRPSALQADRAADTAARFADQYLPQFAAEVLAPLAGLVLRERRVSLGGLRTVPGGPGGGVPPGCPVRRRLDLVERRIAATKVLLVAGARCFDTWGDAVLDRGDLWRLAAEAVPRCAGASTVAVHRVRPAC
;
A
#
# COMPACT_ATOMS: atom_id res chain seq x y z
N MET A 1 24.54 13.22 49.02
CA MET A 1 24.07 14.00 47.87
C MET A 1 24.96 13.67 46.68
N GLY A 2 24.59 12.65 45.90
CA GLY A 2 25.28 12.33 44.64
C GLY A 2 24.95 13.41 43.60
N ALA A 3 25.92 13.85 42.81
CA ALA A 3 25.66 14.77 41.72
C ALA A 3 24.78 14.05 40.68
N HIS A 4 23.52 14.49 40.52
CA HIS A 4 22.64 13.99 39.46
C HIS A 4 23.33 14.18 38.11
N ARG A 5 23.61 13.08 37.42
CA ARG A 5 24.26 13.12 36.11
C ARG A 5 23.20 13.48 35.08
N THR A 6 23.38 14.58 34.35
CA THR A 6 22.45 14.96 33.29
C THR A 6 22.46 13.92 32.17
N PRO A 7 21.31 13.32 31.81
CA PRO A 7 21.25 12.33 30.73
C PRO A 7 21.78 12.88 29.39
N PRO A 8 22.47 12.08 28.57
CA PRO A 8 22.86 12.46 27.22
C PRO A 8 21.68 12.97 26.37
N ALA A 9 20.55 12.25 26.38
CA ALA A 9 19.36 12.66 25.64
C ALA A 9 18.81 14.00 26.13
N ALA A 10 18.83 14.27 27.44
CA ALA A 10 18.42 15.54 28.02
C ALA A 10 19.28 16.72 27.52
N ARG A 11 20.61 16.53 27.48
CA ARG A 11 21.55 17.56 26.97
C ARG A 11 21.29 17.88 25.51
N VAL A 12 21.07 16.86 24.68
CA VAL A 12 20.78 17.06 23.25
C VAL A 12 19.43 17.75 23.05
N LEU A 13 18.41 17.34 23.80
CA LEU A 13 17.07 17.95 23.76
C LEU A 13 17.12 19.45 24.10
N ALA A 14 17.77 19.81 25.21
CA ALA A 14 17.96 21.20 25.63
C ALA A 14 18.72 22.00 24.55
N SER A 15 19.82 21.45 24.03
CA SER A 15 20.62 22.10 22.97
C SER A 15 19.83 22.34 21.68
N ALA A 16 18.94 21.41 21.30
CA ALA A 16 18.08 21.57 20.13
C ALA A 16 17.04 22.69 20.34
N GLN A 17 16.43 22.77 21.53
CA GLN A 17 15.47 23.83 21.86
C GLN A 17 16.14 25.21 21.91
N GLU A 18 17.32 25.32 22.52
CA GLU A 18 18.11 26.56 22.52
C GLU A 18 18.50 27.00 21.11
N ALA A 19 18.92 26.06 20.25
CA ALA A 19 19.24 26.36 18.86
C ALA A 19 18.01 26.87 18.09
N GLY A 20 16.86 26.22 18.24
CA GLY A 20 15.60 26.65 17.61
C GLY A 20 15.05 27.99 18.12
N ALA A 21 15.32 28.33 19.38
CA ALA A 21 15.02 29.65 19.94
C ALA A 21 15.94 30.72 19.36
N ARG A 22 17.26 30.47 19.33
CA ARG A 22 18.27 31.40 18.80
C ARG A 22 18.12 31.65 17.29
N LEU A 23 17.85 30.61 16.51
CA LEU A 23 17.75 30.70 15.05
C LEU A 23 16.40 31.24 14.57
N GLY A 24 15.35 31.16 15.40
CA GLY A 24 13.98 31.52 15.01
C GLY A 24 13.32 30.52 14.04
N HIS A 25 13.99 29.42 13.70
CA HIS A 25 13.50 28.35 12.83
C HIS A 25 14.06 26.98 13.27
N GLU A 26 13.48 25.89 12.78
CA GLU A 26 13.79 24.51 13.19
C GLU A 26 14.42 23.67 12.06
N ASN A 27 15.09 24.30 11.07
CA ASN A 27 15.72 23.64 9.92
C ASN A 27 16.69 22.49 10.25
N LEU A 28 17.29 22.51 11.45
CA LEU A 28 18.17 21.43 11.93
C LEU A 28 17.41 20.19 12.44
N GLY A 29 16.07 20.21 12.41
CA GLY A 29 15.18 19.16 12.87
C GLY A 29 14.39 19.62 14.08
N PRO A 30 13.06 19.74 14.01
CA PRO A 30 12.26 20.10 15.18
C PRO A 30 12.34 19.00 16.24
N LEU A 31 12.68 19.37 17.47
CA LEU A 31 12.81 18.44 18.58
C LEU A 31 12.49 19.16 19.90
N SER A 32 11.46 18.70 20.63
CA SER A 32 11.08 19.24 21.93
C SER A 32 10.34 18.21 22.78
N ALA A 33 10.25 18.45 24.09
CA ALA A 33 9.46 17.59 24.98
C ALA A 33 7.96 17.59 24.61
N ASP A 34 7.39 18.77 24.33
CA ASP A 34 5.94 18.94 24.12
C ASP A 34 5.47 18.48 22.73
N ARG A 35 6.33 18.55 21.71
CA ARG A 35 5.98 18.23 20.31
C ARG A 35 6.74 17.03 19.76
N GLY A 36 7.65 16.44 20.52
CA GLY A 36 8.51 15.37 20.04
C GLY A 36 9.29 15.83 18.80
N PHE A 37 9.09 15.13 17.68
CA PHE A 37 9.72 15.42 16.38
C PHE A 37 8.89 16.36 15.47
N LEU A 38 7.82 16.97 15.98
CA LEU A 38 7.02 17.97 15.26
C LEU A 38 7.48 19.39 15.61
N PRO A 39 7.30 20.36 14.69
CA PRO A 39 7.70 21.73 14.93
C PRO A 39 6.93 22.36 16.10
N THR A 40 7.65 23.15 16.89
CA THR A 40 7.08 23.90 18.03
C THR A 40 6.27 25.10 17.56
N ARG A 41 6.55 25.59 16.36
CA ARG A 41 5.82 26.66 15.68
C ARG A 41 5.01 26.10 14.51
N PRO A 42 3.83 26.66 14.19
CA PRO A 42 3.10 26.27 12.99
C PRO A 42 4.00 26.41 11.76
N PRO A 43 3.92 25.49 10.80
CA PRO A 43 4.62 25.64 9.53
C PRO A 43 4.26 26.97 8.85
N LEU A 44 5.25 27.59 8.21
CA LEU A 44 5.07 28.85 7.52
C LEU A 44 3.99 28.71 6.41
N LEU A 45 3.02 29.62 6.39
CA LEU A 45 1.86 29.54 5.49
C LEU A 45 2.09 30.14 4.10
N ARG A 46 3.06 31.05 3.96
CA ARG A 46 3.42 31.71 2.69
C ARG A 46 4.92 31.96 2.63
N LEU A 47 5.49 31.83 1.44
CA LEU A 47 6.85 32.26 1.14
C LEU A 47 6.91 33.79 1.07
N PRO A 48 8.11 34.39 1.15
CA PRO A 48 8.28 35.82 0.86
C PRO A 48 7.72 36.19 -0.51
N GLU A 49 7.31 37.45 -0.68
CA GLU A 49 6.70 37.95 -1.93
C GLU A 49 7.56 37.68 -3.16
N SER A 50 8.89 37.75 -3.02
CA SER A 50 9.86 37.39 -4.07
C SER A 50 9.75 35.96 -4.59
N HIS A 51 9.07 35.07 -3.85
CA HIS A 51 8.88 33.66 -4.16
C HIS A 51 7.40 33.25 -4.23
N ALA A 52 6.47 34.21 -4.31
CA ALA A 52 5.03 33.96 -4.32
C ALA A 52 4.59 33.03 -5.48
N ALA A 53 5.30 33.07 -6.63
CA ALA A 53 4.98 32.22 -7.78
C ALA A 53 5.04 30.70 -7.46
N TRP A 54 5.88 30.28 -6.51
CA TRP A 54 5.90 28.88 -6.05
C TRP A 54 4.65 28.51 -5.25
N ASP A 55 4.18 29.41 -4.37
CA ASP A 55 2.95 29.22 -3.61
C ASP A 55 1.72 29.21 -4.54
N GLU A 56 1.68 30.09 -5.53
CA GLU A 56 0.62 30.13 -6.54
C GLU A 56 0.58 28.86 -7.38
N ALA A 57 1.75 28.32 -7.76
CA ALA A 57 1.84 27.05 -8.47
C ALA A 57 1.34 25.89 -7.60
N ALA A 58 1.74 25.85 -6.33
CA ALA A 58 1.27 24.86 -5.35
C ALA A 58 -0.25 24.93 -5.16
N ALA A 59 -0.82 26.12 -5.01
CA ALA A 59 -2.26 26.31 -4.83
C ALA A 59 -3.09 25.84 -6.05
N ARG A 60 -2.50 25.84 -7.25
CA ARG A 60 -3.14 25.38 -8.49
C ARG A 60 -2.99 23.88 -8.73
N LEU A 61 -2.13 23.18 -7.98
CA LEU A 61 -1.85 21.76 -8.20
C LEU A 61 -3.13 20.88 -8.24
N PRO A 62 -4.10 21.01 -7.33
CA PRO A 62 -5.29 20.15 -7.36
C PRO A 62 -6.07 20.22 -8.68
N ALA A 63 -6.29 21.42 -9.20
CA ALA A 63 -6.95 21.61 -10.48
C ALA A 63 -6.09 21.08 -11.63
N LEU A 64 -4.79 21.42 -11.65
CA LEU A 64 -3.87 20.98 -12.69
C LEU A 64 -3.70 19.44 -12.73
N PHE A 65 -3.72 18.78 -11.58
CA PHE A 65 -3.60 17.33 -11.46
C PHE A 65 -4.87 16.64 -11.96
N ARG A 66 -6.05 17.15 -11.55
CA ARG A 66 -7.36 16.70 -12.06
C ARG A 66 -7.48 16.85 -13.58
N ASP A 67 -6.92 17.94 -14.12
CA ASP A 67 -6.99 18.29 -15.54
C ASP A 67 -5.82 17.73 -16.36
N VAL A 68 -4.90 16.99 -15.74
CA VAL A 68 -3.73 16.36 -16.40
C VAL A 68 -2.81 17.40 -17.09
N ALA A 69 -2.72 18.61 -16.50
CA ALA A 69 -2.05 19.78 -17.05
C ALA A 69 -0.82 20.26 -16.23
N VAL A 70 -0.39 19.46 -15.24
CA VAL A 70 0.72 19.81 -14.34
C VAL A 70 2.02 20.09 -15.11
N ARG A 71 2.37 19.26 -16.09
CA ARG A 71 3.65 19.40 -16.81
C ARG A 71 3.72 20.71 -17.59
N GLU A 72 2.67 21.02 -18.33
CA GLU A 72 2.55 22.22 -19.14
C GLU A 72 2.56 23.48 -18.29
N ALA A 73 1.91 23.44 -17.12
CA ALA A 73 1.90 24.57 -16.19
C ALA A 73 3.28 24.81 -15.56
N LEU A 74 3.94 23.76 -15.07
CA LEU A 74 5.23 23.89 -14.39
C LEU A 74 6.40 24.16 -15.34
N ALA A 75 6.30 23.78 -16.61
CA ALA A 75 7.26 24.17 -17.64
C ALA A 75 7.29 25.69 -17.88
N ARG A 76 6.21 26.41 -17.58
CA ARG A 76 6.11 27.87 -17.69
C ARG A 76 6.42 28.61 -16.38
N LEU A 77 6.71 27.89 -15.30
CA LEU A 77 7.06 28.49 -14.01
C LEU A 77 8.39 29.25 -14.14
N PRO A 78 8.52 30.49 -13.63
CA PRO A 78 9.79 31.21 -13.67
C PRO A 78 10.85 30.51 -12.81
N VAL A 79 12.11 30.63 -13.22
CA VAL A 79 13.25 30.19 -12.40
C VAL A 79 13.50 31.26 -11.34
N LEU A 80 13.28 30.93 -10.08
CA LEU A 80 13.55 31.82 -8.95
C LEU A 80 14.82 31.38 -8.21
N PRO A 81 15.73 32.30 -7.86
CA PRO A 81 16.95 31.97 -7.13
C PRO A 81 16.64 31.52 -5.70
N ALA A 82 17.35 30.52 -5.19
CA ALA A 82 17.15 29.98 -3.84
C ALA A 82 18.37 30.18 -2.92
N GLY A 83 19.27 31.10 -3.28
CA GLY A 83 20.46 31.42 -2.50
C GLY A 83 20.14 32.17 -1.21
N PRO A 84 21.09 32.20 -0.25
CA PRO A 84 20.90 32.85 1.06
C PRO A 84 20.62 34.34 0.98
N GLU A 85 21.02 35.00 -0.11
CA GLU A 85 20.83 36.43 -0.36
C GLU A 85 19.39 36.83 -0.70
N VAL A 86 18.55 35.88 -1.13
CA VAL A 86 17.17 36.13 -1.60
C VAL A 86 16.11 35.33 -0.85
N LEU A 87 16.45 34.12 -0.39
CA LEU A 87 15.53 33.23 0.32
C LEU A 87 16.01 33.06 1.76
N PRO A 88 15.31 33.63 2.76
CA PRO A 88 15.73 33.58 4.16
C PRO A 88 15.66 32.16 4.72
N GLU A 89 16.52 31.87 5.69
CA GLU A 89 16.61 30.55 6.35
C GLU A 89 15.24 30.08 6.90
N ALA A 90 14.47 31.00 7.50
CA ALA A 90 13.14 30.69 8.04
C ALA A 90 12.12 30.23 6.98
N ALA A 91 12.35 30.51 5.69
CA ALA A 91 11.48 30.07 4.60
C ALA A 91 11.91 28.74 3.95
N LEU A 92 13.11 28.23 4.25
CA LEU A 92 13.68 27.05 3.57
C LEU A 92 12.80 25.81 3.68
N GLN A 93 12.27 25.52 4.87
CA GLN A 93 11.45 24.33 5.06
C GLN A 93 10.15 24.39 4.25
N ARG A 94 9.52 25.57 4.14
CA ARG A 94 8.35 25.75 3.28
C ARG A 94 8.71 25.59 1.80
N ALA A 95 9.82 26.20 1.38
CA ALA A 95 10.30 26.09 0.00
C ALA A 95 10.59 24.62 -0.37
N ALA A 96 11.16 23.84 0.56
CA ALA A 96 11.40 22.41 0.37
C ALA A 96 10.10 21.61 0.18
N THR A 97 9.09 21.86 1.01
CA THR A 97 7.75 21.25 0.88
C THR A 97 7.10 21.59 -0.46
N VAL A 98 7.05 22.88 -0.82
CA VAL A 98 6.44 23.34 -2.07
C VAL A 98 7.16 22.77 -3.29
N LEU A 99 8.48 22.96 -3.41
CA LEU A 99 9.25 22.50 -4.56
C LEU A 99 9.27 20.97 -4.69
N GLY A 100 9.38 20.25 -3.57
CA GLY A 100 9.33 18.80 -3.57
C GLY A 100 8.01 18.24 -4.07
N LEU A 101 6.88 18.83 -3.64
CA LEU A 101 5.55 18.41 -4.09
C LEU A 101 5.28 18.82 -5.55
N LEU A 102 5.75 19.98 -6.00
CA LEU A 102 5.72 20.37 -7.41
C LEU A 102 6.52 19.38 -8.29
N ALA A 103 7.73 19.01 -7.84
CA ALA A 103 8.58 18.03 -8.55
C ALA A 103 7.90 16.66 -8.66
N HIS A 104 7.38 16.14 -7.55
CA HIS A 104 6.71 14.84 -7.53
C HIS A 104 5.39 14.84 -8.30
N ALA A 105 4.60 15.92 -8.24
CA ALA A 105 3.42 16.08 -9.08
C ALA A 105 3.77 16.10 -10.57
N TYR A 106 4.84 16.81 -10.97
CA TYR A 106 5.31 16.85 -12.35
C TYR A 106 5.65 15.45 -12.90
N VAL A 107 6.35 14.65 -12.11
CA VAL A 107 6.76 13.29 -12.50
C VAL A 107 5.55 12.35 -12.58
N HIS A 108 4.70 12.36 -11.55
CA HIS A 108 3.68 11.34 -11.34
C HIS A 108 2.28 11.70 -11.86
N CYS A 109 2.08 12.90 -12.41
CA CYS A 109 0.77 13.32 -12.93
C CYS A 109 0.25 12.43 -14.08
N ARG A 110 1.13 11.93 -14.96
CA ARG A 110 0.76 11.02 -16.07
C ARG A 110 1.95 10.21 -16.56
N GLY A 111 1.70 9.13 -17.29
CA GLY A 111 2.75 8.37 -18.00
C GLY A 111 3.04 8.92 -19.42
N PRO A 112 4.16 8.54 -20.05
CA PRO A 112 5.38 8.00 -19.42
C PRO A 112 6.04 9.05 -18.50
N GLN A 113 6.94 8.60 -17.62
CA GLN A 113 7.71 9.51 -16.75
C GLN A 113 8.58 10.47 -17.58
N PRO A 114 8.76 11.72 -17.13
CA PRO A 114 9.57 12.68 -17.88
C PRO A 114 11.07 12.35 -17.72
N ALA A 115 11.87 12.74 -18.70
CA ALA A 115 13.33 12.54 -18.66
C ALA A 115 14.03 13.36 -17.56
N GLY A 116 13.39 14.43 -17.07
CA GLY A 116 13.91 15.28 -16.01
C GLY A 116 12.91 16.33 -15.56
N LEU A 117 13.25 17.04 -14.48
CA LEU A 117 12.47 18.16 -13.95
C LEU A 117 12.74 19.45 -14.74
N PRO A 118 11.78 20.38 -14.84
CA PRO A 118 12.02 21.69 -15.42
C PRO A 118 13.05 22.47 -14.58
N ALA A 119 13.83 23.34 -15.23
CA ALA A 119 14.89 24.13 -14.57
C ALA A 119 14.36 25.00 -13.43
N SER A 120 13.11 25.46 -13.53
CA SER A 120 12.39 26.23 -12.52
C SER A 120 12.15 25.49 -11.20
N ILE A 121 12.28 24.16 -11.20
CA ILE A 121 12.15 23.31 -10.02
C ILE A 121 13.50 22.67 -9.69
N ALA A 122 14.18 22.08 -10.67
CA ALA A 122 15.38 21.26 -10.46
C ALA A 122 16.50 22.01 -9.72
N GLY A 123 16.87 23.19 -10.22
CA GLY A 123 17.94 24.02 -9.66
C GLY A 123 17.60 24.56 -8.27
N PRO A 124 16.48 25.30 -8.12
CA PRO A 124 16.09 25.86 -6.83
C PRO A 124 15.88 24.80 -5.74
N TRP A 125 15.29 23.64 -6.10
CA TRP A 125 15.10 22.58 -5.13
C TRP A 125 16.39 21.89 -4.70
N ALA A 126 17.36 21.74 -5.61
CA ALA A 126 18.70 21.27 -5.25
C ALA A 126 19.39 22.21 -4.26
N GLU A 127 19.30 23.52 -4.50
CA GLU A 127 19.88 24.53 -3.62
C GLU A 127 19.21 24.56 -2.24
N VAL A 128 17.87 24.52 -2.17
CA VAL A 128 17.13 24.44 -0.90
C VAL A 128 17.53 23.17 -0.11
N ARG A 129 17.61 22.01 -0.78
CA ARG A 129 18.03 20.75 -0.12
C ARG A 129 19.46 20.84 0.40
N ARG A 130 20.38 21.42 -0.38
CA ARG A 130 21.77 21.64 0.02
C ARG A 130 21.85 22.54 1.27
N ARG A 131 21.12 23.65 1.29
CA ARG A 131 21.07 24.58 2.43
C ARG A 131 20.47 23.92 3.69
N LEU A 132 19.52 23.01 3.53
CA LEU A 132 18.97 22.19 4.61
C LEU A 132 19.88 21.00 5.01
N GLY A 133 21.04 20.83 4.37
CA GLY A 133 21.97 19.73 4.65
C GLY A 133 21.43 18.34 4.28
N ARG A 134 20.58 18.26 3.25
CA ARG A 134 19.90 17.03 2.82
C ARG A 134 20.62 16.34 1.66
N SER A 135 20.15 15.13 1.35
CA SER A 135 20.63 14.36 0.20
C SER A 135 20.56 15.17 -1.11
N PRO A 136 21.60 15.09 -1.96
CA PRO A 136 21.59 15.70 -3.30
C PRO A 136 20.59 15.02 -4.25
N GLU A 137 20.15 13.79 -3.95
CA GLU A 137 19.19 13.06 -4.79
C GLU A 137 17.79 13.70 -4.76
N PRO A 138 17.16 13.97 -5.92
CA PRO A 138 15.89 14.70 -6.04
C PRO A 138 14.73 13.84 -5.54
N VAL A 139 14.58 13.75 -4.23
CA VAL A 139 13.54 12.97 -3.55
C VAL A 139 12.82 13.80 -2.51
N LEU A 140 11.50 13.67 -2.47
CA LEU A 140 10.65 14.24 -1.44
C LEU A 140 10.96 13.60 -0.08
N ALA A 141 11.37 14.41 0.89
CA ALA A 141 11.73 13.91 2.21
C ALA A 141 10.51 13.79 3.14
N TYR A 142 10.59 12.92 4.14
CA TYR A 142 9.52 12.73 5.12
C TYR A 142 9.17 14.02 5.89
N PRO A 143 10.14 14.88 6.28
CA PRO A 143 9.81 16.17 6.89
C PRO A 143 8.98 17.08 5.98
N ASP A 144 9.21 17.02 4.67
CA ASP A 144 8.54 17.89 3.69
C ASP A 144 7.11 17.45 3.44
N LEU A 145 6.89 16.14 3.33
CA LEU A 145 5.58 15.57 3.03
C LEU A 145 4.66 15.51 4.26
N ILE A 146 5.21 15.25 5.45
CA ILE A 146 4.43 14.96 6.66
C ILE A 146 4.64 16.04 7.73
N VAL A 147 5.86 16.20 8.23
CA VAL A 147 6.14 16.99 9.44
C VAL A 147 5.81 18.48 9.29
N HIS A 148 5.99 19.02 8.08
CA HIS A 148 5.77 20.44 7.79
C HIS A 148 4.63 20.74 6.80
N ASN A 149 3.90 19.74 6.31
CA ASN A 149 2.82 19.94 5.33
C ASN A 149 1.42 19.96 5.98
N TRP A 150 1.22 20.80 6.98
CA TRP A 150 -0.07 20.92 7.64
C TRP A 150 -0.35 22.34 8.15
N ARG A 151 -1.63 22.66 8.26
CA ARG A 151 -2.15 23.85 8.94
C ARG A 151 -3.44 23.48 9.64
N PHE A 152 -3.82 24.28 10.64
CA PHE A 152 -5.15 24.17 11.22
C PHE A 152 -6.20 24.69 10.24
N ALA A 153 -7.35 24.02 10.21
CA ALA A 153 -8.48 24.39 9.36
C ALA A 153 -9.07 25.77 9.75
N ASP A 154 -9.09 26.06 11.05
CA ASP A 154 -9.65 27.28 11.65
C ASP A 154 -8.60 28.32 12.06
N GLY A 155 -7.31 28.06 11.77
CA GLY A 155 -6.21 28.94 12.12
C GLY A 155 -5.84 28.97 13.61
N ARG A 156 -6.48 28.16 14.47
CA ARG A 156 -6.04 28.00 15.88
C ARG A 156 -4.68 27.32 15.91
N ASN A 157 -3.91 27.47 16.97
CA ASN A 157 -2.67 26.71 17.19
C ASN A 157 -2.75 25.97 18.53
N ALA A 158 -3.41 24.82 18.54
CA ALA A 158 -3.68 24.05 19.75
C ALA A 158 -3.15 22.61 19.66
N LEU A 159 -2.86 22.01 20.81
CA LEU A 159 -2.63 20.56 20.93
C LEU A 159 -3.91 19.87 21.44
N PRO A 160 -4.12 18.58 21.14
CA PRO A 160 -3.31 17.74 20.26
C PRO A 160 -3.52 18.06 18.77
N LEU A 161 -2.53 17.71 17.92
CA LEU A 161 -2.72 17.75 16.47
C LEU A 161 -3.59 16.56 16.05
N VAL A 162 -4.86 16.82 15.73
CA VAL A 162 -5.84 15.80 15.31
C VAL A 162 -6.15 15.96 13.84
N SER A 163 -6.16 14.86 13.08
CA SER A 163 -6.30 14.87 11.62
C SER A 163 -7.53 15.66 11.11
N ASP A 164 -8.64 15.63 11.85
CA ASP A 164 -9.87 16.33 11.47
C ASP A 164 -9.77 17.86 11.51
N ASP A 165 -8.96 18.39 12.43
CA ASP A 165 -8.74 19.82 12.62
C ASP A 165 -7.66 20.38 11.69
N LEU A 166 -7.00 19.49 10.92
CA LEU A 166 -5.86 19.82 10.07
C LEU A 166 -6.22 19.78 8.58
N ARG A 167 -5.50 20.57 7.79
CA ARG A 167 -5.50 20.55 6.33
C ARG A 167 -4.06 20.56 5.82
N LEU A 168 -3.83 20.00 4.64
CA LEU A 168 -2.53 20.06 3.98
C LEU A 168 -2.22 21.51 3.58
N LEU A 169 -0.95 21.91 3.68
CA LEU A 169 -0.51 23.21 3.15
C LEU A 169 -0.44 23.19 1.63
N VAL A 170 0.06 22.08 1.10
CA VAL A 170 0.22 21.84 -0.33
C VAL A 170 -0.45 20.50 -0.66
N PRO A 171 -1.78 20.50 -0.89
CA PRO A 171 -2.46 19.34 -1.46
C PRO A 171 -2.14 19.24 -2.96
N VAL A 172 -1.86 18.04 -3.45
CA VAL A 172 -1.63 17.78 -4.88
C VAL A 172 -2.92 17.31 -5.56
N VAL A 173 -3.69 16.47 -4.88
CA VAL A 173 -4.95 15.88 -5.37
C VAL A 173 -6.15 16.59 -4.74
N ASP A 174 -6.02 16.97 -3.46
CA ASP A 174 -7.04 17.60 -2.62
C ASP A 174 -8.30 16.74 -2.46
N ASN A 175 -8.10 15.44 -2.22
CA ASN A 175 -9.15 14.50 -1.84
C ASN A 175 -8.96 13.99 -0.41
N GLU A 176 -9.98 13.29 0.09
CA GLU A 176 -9.95 12.70 1.43
C GLU A 176 -8.84 11.65 1.59
N GLU A 177 -8.52 10.89 0.53
CA GLU A 177 -7.41 9.95 0.56
C GLU A 177 -6.08 10.65 0.84
N GLU A 178 -5.81 11.81 0.23
CA GLU A 178 -4.55 12.55 0.44
C GLU A 178 -4.52 13.15 1.84
N ARG A 179 -5.62 13.83 2.21
CA ARG A 179 -5.77 14.52 3.50
C ARG A 179 -5.61 13.53 4.65
N VAL A 180 -6.44 12.50 4.70
CA VAL A 180 -6.47 11.54 5.81
C VAL A 180 -5.17 10.77 5.88
N PHE A 181 -4.67 10.26 4.75
CA PHE A 181 -3.48 9.40 4.75
C PHE A 181 -2.22 10.12 5.25
N TYR A 182 -2.01 11.38 4.85
CA TYR A 182 -0.85 12.15 5.32
C TYR A 182 -1.07 12.75 6.72
N LEU A 183 -2.24 13.30 7.03
CA LEU A 183 -2.48 13.94 8.34
C LEU A 183 -2.66 12.94 9.48
N THR A 184 -3.07 11.69 9.21
CA THR A 184 -3.00 10.63 10.21
C THR A 184 -1.56 10.36 10.66
N GLN A 185 -0.56 10.52 9.79
CA GLN A 185 0.84 10.39 10.20
C GLN A 185 1.29 11.54 11.09
N VAL A 186 0.84 12.77 10.80
CA VAL A 186 1.06 13.94 11.69
C VAL A 186 0.43 13.68 13.06
N GLU A 187 -0.80 13.16 13.10
CA GLU A 187 -1.44 12.80 14.37
C GLU A 187 -0.68 11.70 15.11
N ILE A 188 -0.21 10.65 14.42
CA ILE A 188 0.63 9.60 15.05
C ILE A 188 1.88 10.22 15.67
N LEU A 189 2.60 11.10 14.95
CA LEU A 189 3.77 11.79 15.50
C LEU A 189 3.41 12.62 16.74
N ALA A 190 2.28 13.32 16.72
CA ALA A 190 1.83 14.13 17.85
C ALA A 190 1.43 13.28 19.06
N ARG A 191 0.77 12.14 18.85
CA ARG A 191 0.48 11.16 19.91
C ARG A 191 1.75 10.54 20.48
N CYS A 192 2.78 10.36 19.66
CA CYS A 192 4.08 9.84 20.05
C CYS A 192 5.02 10.89 20.67
N ALA A 193 4.65 12.18 20.70
CA ALA A 193 5.50 13.23 21.25
C ALA A 193 6.00 12.94 22.68
N PRO A 194 5.18 12.42 23.62
CA PRO A 194 5.63 12.11 24.97
C PRO A 194 6.72 11.04 25.06
N LEU A 195 6.97 10.24 24.00
CA LEU A 195 8.08 9.29 23.97
C LEU A 195 9.43 9.98 24.15
N VAL A 196 9.59 11.22 23.66
CA VAL A 196 10.86 11.96 23.80
C VAL A 196 11.16 12.23 25.28
N GLY A 197 10.17 12.68 26.06
CA GLY A 197 10.30 12.87 27.50
C GLY A 197 10.54 11.55 28.24
N ALA A 198 9.71 10.53 27.99
CA ALA A 198 9.82 9.24 28.64
C ALA A 198 11.19 8.57 28.46
N VAL A 199 11.82 8.73 27.28
CA VAL A 199 13.17 8.20 27.03
C VAL A 199 14.24 8.97 27.82
N VAL A 200 14.09 10.28 27.96
CA VAL A 200 14.98 11.10 28.80
C VAL A 200 14.86 10.70 30.27
N ASP A 201 13.63 10.55 30.75
CA ASP A 201 13.33 10.15 32.14
C ASP A 201 13.88 8.75 32.43
N ALA A 202 13.74 7.82 31.49
CA ALA A 202 14.32 6.48 31.60
C ALA A 202 15.86 6.51 31.71
N GLN A 203 16.55 7.37 30.94
CA GLN A 203 18.00 7.51 31.08
C GLN A 203 18.40 8.10 32.45
N ALA A 204 17.65 9.09 32.95
CA ALA A 204 17.87 9.65 34.29
C ALA A 204 17.70 8.58 35.37
N ALA A 205 16.61 7.82 35.29
CA ALA A 205 16.29 6.73 36.20
C ALA A 205 17.40 5.65 36.22
N VAL A 206 17.95 5.29 35.05
CA VAL A 206 19.09 4.36 34.95
C VAL A 206 20.36 4.94 35.59
N LEU A 207 20.64 6.24 35.39
CA LEU A 207 21.83 6.89 35.97
C LEU A 207 21.76 6.99 37.50
N ASP A 208 20.56 7.19 38.03
CA ASP A 208 20.30 7.35 39.46
C ASP A 208 19.99 6.00 40.16
N ASP A 209 20.04 4.88 39.42
CA ASP A 209 19.67 3.51 39.88
C ASP A 209 18.23 3.41 40.45
N ASP A 210 17.32 4.22 39.92
CA ASP A 210 15.92 4.31 40.32
C ASP A 210 15.04 3.48 39.37
N ALA A 211 14.59 2.30 39.80
CA ALA A 211 13.67 1.52 38.96
C ALA A 211 12.22 1.95 39.05
N GLU A 212 11.79 2.65 40.10
CA GLU A 212 10.40 3.10 40.14
C GLU A 212 10.20 4.15 39.04
N ALA A 213 11.12 5.11 38.95
CA ALA A 213 11.14 6.07 37.85
C ALA A 213 11.31 5.40 36.47
N LEU A 214 12.15 4.36 36.34
CA LEU A 214 12.30 3.65 35.07
C LEU A 214 11.03 2.88 34.70
N ARG A 215 10.34 2.28 35.67
CA ARG A 215 9.06 1.60 35.46
C ARG A 215 8.03 2.58 34.92
N ASP A 216 7.89 3.74 35.56
CA ASP A 216 6.92 4.77 35.17
C ASP A 216 7.20 5.30 33.75
N ALA A 217 8.48 5.45 33.38
CA ALA A 217 8.87 5.80 32.02
C ALA A 217 8.48 4.71 31.00
N LEU A 218 8.68 3.43 31.30
CA LEU A 218 8.30 2.30 30.45
C LEU A 218 6.76 2.17 30.30
N ASP A 219 6.03 2.39 31.38
CA ASP A 219 4.57 2.40 31.38
C ASP A 219 4.01 3.56 30.54
N THR A 220 4.67 4.71 30.60
CA THR A 220 4.37 5.85 29.71
C THR A 220 4.55 5.48 28.23
N VAL A 221 5.65 4.80 27.89
CA VAL A 221 5.88 4.31 26.51
C VAL A 221 4.77 3.37 26.06
N THR A 222 4.38 2.43 26.92
CA THR A 222 3.28 1.48 26.66
C THR A 222 1.95 2.21 26.42
N ALA A 223 1.60 3.17 27.28
CA ALA A 223 0.37 3.95 27.16
C ALA A 223 0.33 4.78 25.86
N VAL A 224 1.45 5.43 25.53
CA VAL A 224 1.59 6.21 24.29
C VAL A 224 1.40 5.35 23.05
N LEU A 225 2.06 4.18 22.98
CA LEU A 225 1.91 3.24 21.88
C LEU A 225 0.46 2.75 21.74
N GLY A 226 -0.23 2.51 22.86
CA GLY A 226 -1.65 2.17 22.86
C GLY A 226 -2.53 3.26 22.22
N THR A 227 -2.21 4.54 22.45
CA THR A 227 -2.93 5.67 21.83
C THR A 227 -2.60 5.83 20.35
N ALA A 228 -1.32 5.81 19.97
CA ALA A 228 -0.88 5.95 18.58
C ALA A 228 -1.40 4.81 17.69
N THR A 229 -1.49 3.60 18.24
CA THR A 229 -2.08 2.44 17.57
C THR A 229 -3.54 2.66 17.18
N ARG A 230 -4.30 3.48 17.94
CA ARG A 230 -5.69 3.80 17.61
C ARG A 230 -5.79 4.75 16.41
N SER A 231 -4.81 5.63 16.19
CA SER A 231 -4.80 6.54 15.04
C SER A 231 -4.67 5.79 13.70
N LEU A 232 -4.15 4.55 13.68
CA LEU A 232 -4.15 3.70 12.48
C LEU A 232 -5.57 3.40 11.94
N TRP A 233 -6.61 3.49 12.78
CA TRP A 233 -8.00 3.28 12.36
C TRP A 233 -8.61 4.49 11.65
N LEU A 234 -7.96 5.66 11.70
CA LEU A 234 -8.41 6.85 10.98
C LEU A 234 -8.33 6.62 9.48
N ILE A 235 -7.28 5.99 8.98
CA ILE A 235 -7.33 5.45 7.63
C ILE A 235 -8.40 4.36 7.69
N ASP A 236 -9.55 4.49 7.03
CA ASP A 236 -10.67 3.52 7.05
C ASP A 236 -11.04 3.14 5.61
N PRO A 237 -10.98 1.87 5.19
CA PRO A 237 -11.23 1.50 3.79
C PRO A 237 -12.72 1.29 3.53
N ARG A 238 -13.57 1.46 4.56
CA ARG A 238 -15.02 1.34 4.45
C ARG A 238 -15.57 2.65 3.89
N PRO A 239 -16.48 2.57 2.91
CA PRO A 239 -17.06 3.76 2.29
C PRO A 239 -18.00 4.50 3.27
N GLY A 240 -18.13 5.81 3.09
CA GLY A 240 -19.13 6.64 3.78
C GLY A 240 -18.76 7.10 5.19
N GLY A 241 -17.59 6.71 5.70
CA GLY A 241 -17.03 7.25 6.94
C GLY A 241 -16.31 8.60 6.74
N ARG A 242 -16.21 9.40 7.80
CA ARG A 242 -15.52 10.71 7.79
C ARG A 242 -14.05 10.63 7.35
N THR A 243 -13.40 9.53 7.69
CA THR A 243 -11.98 9.31 7.40
C THR A 243 -11.80 8.15 6.39
N SER A 244 -12.79 8.00 5.51
CA SER A 244 -12.74 6.99 4.46
C SER A 244 -11.58 7.26 3.51
N VAL A 245 -10.79 6.23 3.26
CA VAL A 245 -9.67 6.24 2.30
C VAL A 245 -9.90 5.06 1.37
N ASP A 246 -10.48 5.30 0.19
CA ASP A 246 -10.72 4.23 -0.77
C ASP A 246 -9.39 3.68 -1.30
N PRO A 247 -9.10 2.38 -1.15
CA PRO A 247 -7.81 1.82 -1.57
C PRO A 247 -7.51 1.97 -3.07
N VAL A 248 -8.53 1.99 -3.94
CA VAL A 248 -8.37 2.20 -5.39
C VAL A 248 -8.05 3.66 -5.68
N VAL A 249 -8.82 4.59 -5.11
CA VAL A 249 -8.58 6.03 -5.30
C VAL A 249 -7.19 6.41 -4.78
N TRP A 250 -6.85 5.95 -3.58
CA TRP A 250 -5.52 6.15 -2.99
C TRP A 250 -4.41 5.59 -3.87
N ALA A 251 -4.54 4.36 -4.37
CA ALA A 251 -3.54 3.73 -5.22
C ALA A 251 -3.31 4.46 -6.55
N LYS A 252 -4.34 5.09 -7.11
CA LYS A 252 -4.30 5.79 -8.40
C LYS A 252 -3.93 7.27 -8.32
N THR A 253 -3.94 7.85 -7.12
CA THR A 253 -3.72 9.30 -6.92
C THR A 253 -2.59 9.56 -5.93
N VAL A 254 -2.79 9.24 -4.65
CA VAL A 254 -1.90 9.61 -3.53
C VAL A 254 -0.66 8.73 -3.45
N ALA A 255 -0.83 7.42 -3.60
CA ALA A 255 0.24 6.46 -3.35
C ALA A 255 1.44 6.58 -4.31
N PRO A 256 1.26 6.92 -5.61
CA PRO A 256 2.36 7.15 -6.53
C PRO A 256 3.14 8.43 -6.25
N LEU A 257 2.51 9.48 -5.70
CA LEU A 257 3.15 10.80 -5.52
C LEU A 257 4.44 10.72 -4.73
N ALA A 258 4.50 9.88 -3.70
CA ALA A 258 5.67 9.75 -2.84
C ALA A 258 6.72 8.75 -3.35
N VAL A 259 6.51 8.11 -4.51
CA VAL A 259 7.48 7.15 -5.05
C VAL A 259 8.72 7.91 -5.54
N PRO A 260 9.94 7.53 -5.13
CA PRO A 260 11.17 8.10 -5.66
C PRO A 260 11.28 7.85 -7.16
N PHE A 261 11.74 8.85 -7.90
CA PHE A 261 11.99 8.74 -9.35
C PHE A 261 13.48 8.73 -9.71
N ALA A 262 14.36 8.80 -8.71
CA ALA A 262 15.79 8.55 -8.84
C ALA A 262 16.11 7.15 -8.31
N THR A 263 16.86 6.37 -9.07
CA THR A 263 17.25 4.99 -8.69
C THR A 263 18.05 5.01 -7.39
N GLY A 264 17.66 4.16 -6.43
CA GLY A 264 18.34 4.06 -5.12
C GLY A 264 18.01 5.16 -4.13
N ALA A 265 17.20 6.17 -4.50
CA ALA A 265 16.78 7.22 -3.59
C ALA A 265 15.76 6.70 -2.56
N LEU A 266 15.85 7.23 -1.33
CA LEU A 266 14.99 6.86 -0.21
C LEU A 266 13.75 7.76 -0.18
N GLY A 267 12.59 7.19 -0.48
CA GLY A 267 11.32 7.93 -0.42
C GLY A 267 10.81 8.12 1.01
N PRO A 268 9.78 8.95 1.21
CA PRO A 268 9.21 9.24 2.52
C PRO A 268 8.26 8.10 2.95
N SER A 269 8.78 6.88 3.03
CA SER A 269 8.08 5.69 3.52
C SER A 269 7.85 5.77 5.03
N GLY A 270 7.05 4.87 5.59
CA GLY A 270 6.80 4.82 7.03
C GLY A 270 8.11 4.69 7.84
N THR A 271 9.07 3.91 7.35
CA THR A 271 10.40 3.72 7.95
C THR A 271 11.22 5.01 8.06
N ALA A 272 10.85 6.08 7.34
CA ALA A 272 11.45 7.41 7.47
C ALA A 272 11.01 8.15 8.74
N SER A 273 9.93 7.71 9.41
CA SER A 273 9.47 8.29 10.66
C SER A 273 10.52 8.11 11.77
N PRO A 274 10.87 9.19 12.51
CA PRO A 274 11.86 9.12 13.59
C PRO A 274 11.39 8.32 14.80
N VAL A 275 10.07 8.06 14.93
CA VAL A 275 9.51 7.27 16.02
C VAL A 275 10.01 5.82 15.98
N PHE A 276 10.16 5.24 14.79
CA PHE A 276 10.67 3.87 14.67
C PHE A 276 12.13 3.76 15.09
N THR A 277 12.97 4.70 14.67
CA THR A 277 14.37 4.74 15.10
C THR A 277 14.53 5.03 16.59
N LEU A 278 13.65 5.87 17.17
CA LEU A 278 13.64 6.15 18.61
C LEU A 278 13.31 4.90 19.42
N LEU A 279 12.23 4.21 19.06
CA LEU A 279 11.80 2.99 19.75
C LEU A 279 12.80 1.85 19.55
N ASP A 280 13.40 1.73 18.37
CA ASP A 280 14.43 0.73 18.09
C ASP A 280 15.68 0.98 18.94
N ALA A 281 16.13 2.23 19.07
CA ALA A 281 17.24 2.61 19.93
C ALA A 281 16.92 2.36 21.42
N PHE A 282 15.76 2.83 21.88
CA PHE A 282 15.34 2.74 23.28
C PHE A 282 15.12 1.30 23.77
N LEU A 283 14.41 0.49 22.97
CA LEU A 283 14.11 -0.91 23.29
C LEU A 283 15.26 -1.87 22.90
N GLY A 284 16.33 -1.34 22.32
CA GLY A 284 17.56 -2.05 22.02
C GLY A 284 17.44 -3.09 20.90
N ARG A 285 16.86 -2.72 19.76
CA ARG A 285 16.86 -3.56 18.55
C ARG A 285 18.30 -3.80 18.09
N ARG A 286 18.68 -5.08 17.92
CA ARG A 286 20.06 -5.46 17.57
C ARG A 286 20.25 -5.88 16.11
N ARG A 287 19.19 -6.33 15.45
CA ARG A 287 19.24 -6.86 14.07
C ARG A 287 18.47 -5.96 13.11
N HIS A 288 19.03 -5.81 11.91
CA HIS A 288 18.52 -4.98 10.82
C HIS A 288 18.69 -5.70 9.48
N ASP A 289 18.50 -7.02 9.46
CA ASP A 289 18.91 -7.89 8.36
C ASP A 289 17.94 -7.81 7.18
N SER A 290 16.64 -7.63 7.44
CA SER A 290 15.58 -7.44 6.46
C SER A 290 15.76 -6.16 5.64
N GLN A 291 15.11 -6.12 4.48
CA GLN A 291 15.06 -4.93 3.62
C GLN A 291 14.64 -3.68 4.41
N LEU A 292 13.55 -3.77 5.17
CA LEU A 292 13.06 -2.65 5.98
C LEU A 292 13.97 -2.33 7.18
N GLY A 293 14.66 -3.33 7.75
CA GLY A 293 15.69 -3.11 8.76
C GLY A 293 16.83 -2.23 8.23
N ARG A 294 17.36 -2.56 7.05
CA ARG A 294 18.40 -1.76 6.37
C ARG A 294 17.89 -0.38 5.98
N GLU A 295 16.66 -0.29 5.47
CA GLU A 295 16.03 0.97 5.08
C GLU A 295 15.91 1.95 6.26
N ILE A 296 15.51 1.46 7.45
CA ILE A 296 15.43 2.28 8.67
C ILE A 296 16.81 2.89 9.02
N LEU A 297 17.89 2.12 8.90
CA LEU A 297 19.25 2.63 9.15
C LEU A 297 19.66 3.70 8.13
N LEU A 298 19.28 3.52 6.87
CA LEU A 298 19.53 4.51 5.82
C LEU A 298 18.74 5.80 6.09
N HIS A 299 17.47 5.69 6.49
CA HIS A 299 16.65 6.84 6.88
C HIS A 299 17.24 7.59 8.07
N ARG A 300 17.67 6.88 9.13
CA ARG A 300 18.34 7.50 10.29
C ARG A 300 19.54 8.36 9.87
N ARG A 301 20.35 7.90 8.91
CA ARG A 301 21.50 8.68 8.41
C ARG A 301 21.09 9.97 7.70
N SER A 302 19.93 9.96 7.06
CA SER A 302 19.35 11.10 6.32
C SER A 302 18.50 12.05 7.16
N HIS A 303 18.21 11.70 8.42
CA HIS A 303 17.41 12.54 9.31
C HIS A 303 18.07 13.91 9.58
N PRO A 304 17.26 14.93 9.90
CA PRO A 304 17.77 16.21 10.38
C PRO A 304 18.79 16.07 11.52
N PRO A 305 19.81 16.94 11.61
CA PRO A 305 20.88 16.86 12.61
C PRO A 305 20.43 16.67 14.06
N HIS A 306 19.40 17.38 14.53
CA HIS A 306 18.91 17.26 15.91
C HIS A 306 18.30 15.88 16.18
N TRP A 307 17.58 15.30 15.22
CA TRP A 307 17.02 13.97 15.37
C TRP A 307 18.14 12.92 15.47
N ARG A 308 19.14 12.98 14.60
CA ARG A 308 20.28 12.05 14.63
C ARG A 308 21.01 12.07 15.96
N ARG A 309 21.39 13.27 16.42
CA ARG A 309 22.08 13.45 17.71
C ARG A 309 21.26 12.94 18.88
N PHE A 310 19.94 13.15 18.86
CA PHE A 310 19.08 12.67 19.93
C PHE A 310 19.02 11.14 19.93
N LEU A 311 18.82 10.53 18.76
CA LEU A 311 18.82 9.07 18.62
C LEU A 311 20.15 8.44 19.03
N ASP A 312 21.28 9.05 18.68
CA ASP A 312 22.62 8.60 19.11
C ASP A 312 22.76 8.71 20.64
N ALA A 313 22.29 9.82 21.24
CA ALA A 313 22.34 10.02 22.68
C ALA A 313 21.44 9.06 23.47
N VAL A 314 20.33 8.59 22.87
CA VAL A 314 19.48 7.54 23.48
C VAL A 314 20.25 6.23 23.66
N GLU A 315 21.11 5.87 22.70
CA GLU A 315 21.87 4.61 22.72
C GLU A 315 23.05 4.63 23.69
N GLU A 316 23.51 5.81 24.14
CA GLU A 316 24.60 5.95 25.12
C GLU A 316 24.27 5.28 26.48
N ILE A 317 22.98 5.21 26.84
CA ILE A 317 22.52 4.59 28.09
C ILE A 317 21.45 3.53 27.76
N PRO A 318 21.86 2.27 27.52
CA PRO A 318 20.94 1.23 27.06
C PRO A 318 20.11 0.67 28.22
N VAL A 319 18.81 0.96 28.24
CA VAL A 319 17.83 0.39 29.20
C VAL A 319 17.91 -1.14 29.28
N PRO A 320 18.00 -1.91 28.17
CA PRO A 320 18.12 -3.37 28.27
C PRO A 320 19.36 -3.85 29.03
N GLY A 321 20.45 -3.09 29.00
CA GLY A 321 21.67 -3.40 29.76
C GLY A 321 21.48 -3.23 31.27
N TYR A 322 20.72 -2.21 31.67
CA TYR A 322 20.32 -2.00 33.06
C TYR A 322 19.42 -3.15 33.56
N LEU A 323 18.40 -3.53 32.79
CA LEU A 323 17.49 -4.64 33.12
C LEU A 323 18.23 -5.98 33.30
N ALA A 324 19.22 -6.25 32.45
CA ALA A 324 20.03 -7.47 32.56
C ALA A 324 20.88 -7.51 33.84
N SER A 325 21.35 -6.36 34.32
CA SER A 325 22.18 -6.28 35.54
C SER A 325 21.37 -6.15 36.84
N ARG A 326 20.13 -5.66 36.76
CA ARG A 326 19.21 -5.42 37.88
C ARG A 326 17.85 -6.07 37.63
N SER A 327 17.83 -7.39 37.52
CA SER A 327 16.61 -8.15 37.20
C SER A 327 15.56 -8.02 38.32
N ARG A 328 14.64 -7.06 38.15
CA ARG A 328 13.45 -6.87 38.98
C ARG A 328 12.21 -7.31 38.18
N PRO A 329 11.38 -8.24 38.69
CA PRO A 329 10.27 -8.81 37.91
C PRO A 329 9.26 -7.80 37.37
N ASP A 330 8.91 -6.79 38.16
CA ASP A 330 7.98 -5.71 37.80
C ASP A 330 8.52 -4.81 36.69
N LEU A 331 9.81 -4.48 36.77
CA LEU A 331 10.50 -3.68 35.77
C LEU A 331 10.65 -4.43 34.44
N VAL A 332 10.99 -5.72 34.48
CA VAL A 332 11.04 -6.60 33.30
C VAL A 332 9.66 -6.72 32.67
N ALA A 333 8.60 -6.86 33.47
CA ALA A 333 7.23 -6.92 32.97
C ALA A 333 6.83 -5.63 32.23
N SER A 334 7.19 -4.46 32.77
CA SER A 334 6.89 -3.16 32.15
C SER A 334 7.66 -2.96 30.84
N PHE A 335 8.92 -3.42 30.78
CA PHE A 335 9.71 -3.40 29.54
C PHE A 335 9.12 -4.32 28.46
N GLU A 336 8.74 -5.54 28.82
CA GLU A 336 8.12 -6.47 27.87
C GLU A 336 6.73 -6.01 27.43
N ALA A 337 5.97 -5.32 28.30
CA ALA A 337 4.71 -4.67 27.92
C ALA A 337 4.93 -3.57 26.86
N ALA A 338 5.98 -2.74 27.00
CA ALA A 338 6.33 -1.75 25.99
C ALA A 338 6.73 -2.39 24.65
N ARG A 339 7.48 -3.51 24.70
CA ARG A 339 7.84 -4.28 23.50
C ARG A 339 6.64 -4.91 22.81
N GLU A 340 5.71 -5.50 23.56
CA GLU A 340 4.48 -6.07 23.01
C GLU A 340 3.57 -4.98 22.42
N ALA A 341 3.45 -3.83 23.10
CA ALA A 341 2.69 -2.68 22.57
C ALA A 341 3.27 -2.15 21.25
N TYR A 342 4.59 -2.22 21.05
CA TYR A 342 5.24 -1.78 19.82
C TYR A 342 5.24 -2.86 18.73
N ALA A 343 5.88 -3.99 19.01
CA ALA A 343 6.23 -5.03 18.03
C ALA A 343 5.36 -6.29 18.15
N GLY A 344 4.45 -6.35 19.11
CA GLY A 344 3.54 -7.48 19.30
C GLY A 344 2.61 -7.72 18.13
N ALA A 345 1.97 -8.90 18.11
CA ALA A 345 1.03 -9.27 17.05
C ALA A 345 -0.16 -8.30 16.99
N ASP A 346 -0.62 -7.79 18.13
CA ASP A 346 -1.68 -6.79 18.25
C ASP A 346 -1.19 -5.41 18.71
N GLY A 347 0.12 -5.24 18.85
CA GLY A 347 0.80 -3.95 18.99
C GLY A 347 0.81 -3.14 17.69
N PHE A 348 1.48 -1.98 17.74
CA PHE A 348 1.50 -1.00 16.67
C PHE A 348 1.92 -1.60 15.31
N LEU A 349 3.08 -2.28 15.25
CA LEU A 349 3.61 -2.85 14.02
C LEU A 349 2.74 -4.00 13.49
N GLY A 350 2.19 -4.84 14.38
CA GLY A 350 1.30 -5.93 14.00
C GLY A 350 -0.02 -5.45 13.39
N ARG A 351 -0.63 -4.38 13.94
CA ARG A 351 -1.83 -3.76 13.38
C ARG A 351 -1.55 -3.00 12.09
N HIS A 352 -0.43 -2.27 12.06
CA HIS A 352 0.04 -1.57 10.86
C HIS A 352 0.25 -2.55 9.70
N ARG A 353 0.92 -3.70 9.92
CA ARG A 353 1.09 -4.74 8.89
C ARG A 353 -0.24 -5.14 8.26
N ARG A 354 -1.20 -5.58 9.08
CA ARG A 354 -2.52 -6.03 8.58
C ARG A 354 -3.24 -4.96 7.77
N ARG A 355 -3.09 -3.70 8.18
CA ARG A 355 -3.66 -2.55 7.49
C ARG A 355 -3.02 -2.36 6.11
N VAL A 356 -1.70 -2.32 6.05
CA VAL A 356 -0.92 -2.09 4.83
C VAL A 356 -1.13 -3.22 3.83
N SER A 357 -1.17 -4.48 4.27
CA SER A 357 -1.35 -5.64 3.40
C SER A 357 -2.62 -5.54 2.54
N GLY A 358 -3.74 -5.05 3.12
CA GLY A 358 -4.98 -4.82 2.37
C GLY A 358 -4.86 -3.72 1.30
N TYR A 359 -4.22 -2.60 1.62
CA TYR A 359 -4.04 -1.49 0.67
C TYR A 359 -3.08 -1.86 -0.46
N LEU A 360 -1.97 -2.55 -0.14
CA LEU A 360 -0.98 -2.94 -1.15
C LEU A 360 -1.51 -4.01 -2.08
N ALA A 361 -2.26 -4.99 -1.59
CA ALA A 361 -2.92 -5.97 -2.44
C ALA A 361 -3.76 -5.27 -3.52
N VAL A 362 -4.64 -4.34 -3.11
CA VAL A 362 -5.46 -3.55 -4.04
C VAL A 362 -4.60 -2.71 -4.97
N ALA A 363 -3.59 -2.02 -4.44
CA ALA A 363 -2.75 -1.14 -5.24
C ALA A 363 -2.06 -1.87 -6.40
N PHE A 364 -1.46 -3.04 -6.13
CA PHE A 364 -0.85 -3.86 -7.19
C PHE A 364 -1.91 -4.32 -8.21
N MET A 365 -3.07 -4.81 -7.76
CA MET A 365 -4.15 -5.24 -8.67
C MET A 365 -4.64 -4.14 -9.62
N VAL A 366 -4.66 -2.88 -9.16
CA VAL A 366 -5.10 -1.74 -9.99
C VAL A 366 -3.95 -1.06 -10.76
N GLY A 367 -2.84 -1.77 -10.97
CA GLY A 367 -1.77 -1.37 -11.87
C GLY A 367 -0.61 -0.61 -11.23
N ARG A 368 -0.54 -0.50 -9.90
CA ARG A 368 0.63 0.10 -9.24
C ARG A 368 1.78 -0.90 -9.21
N GLY A 369 2.80 -0.70 -10.05
CA GLY A 369 3.96 -1.60 -10.15
C GLY A 369 5.08 -1.36 -9.13
N LEU A 370 5.09 -0.26 -8.38
CA LEU A 370 6.18 0.12 -7.46
C LEU A 370 5.67 0.82 -6.19
N THR A 371 6.22 0.43 -5.04
CA THR A 371 5.99 1.09 -3.74
C THR A 371 7.10 2.06 -3.36
N ILE A 372 6.85 2.93 -2.38
CA ILE A 372 7.83 3.92 -1.90
C ILE A 372 9.10 3.23 -1.34
N GLY A 373 8.93 2.08 -0.66
CA GLY A 373 10.04 1.27 -0.12
C GLY A 373 10.73 0.37 -1.15
N GLY A 374 10.48 0.59 -2.45
CA GLY A 374 11.19 -0.11 -3.54
C GLY A 374 10.68 -1.50 -3.90
N PHE A 375 9.59 -1.99 -3.29
CA PHE A 375 8.97 -3.25 -3.72
C PHE A 375 8.30 -3.05 -5.08
N ALA A 376 8.76 -3.78 -6.09
CA ALA A 376 8.26 -3.76 -7.44
C ALA A 376 7.67 -5.12 -7.85
N GLY A 377 6.62 -5.11 -8.66
CA GLY A 377 6.08 -6.34 -9.24
C GLY A 377 4.68 -6.20 -9.83
N SER A 378 4.17 -7.29 -10.38
CA SER A 378 2.87 -7.37 -11.06
C SER A 378 1.80 -8.08 -10.20
N PRO A 379 0.49 -7.90 -10.51
CA PRO A 379 -0.57 -8.65 -9.86
C PRO A 379 -0.35 -10.17 -9.84
N ARG A 380 0.30 -10.73 -10.87
CA ARG A 380 0.57 -12.18 -10.99
C ARG A 380 1.63 -12.68 -10.02
N GLU A 381 2.54 -11.81 -9.59
CA GLU A 381 3.63 -12.16 -8.66
C GLU A 381 3.17 -12.10 -7.20
N LEU A 382 1.93 -11.66 -6.96
CA LEU A 382 1.36 -11.47 -5.63
C LEU A 382 2.30 -10.66 -4.71
N THR A 383 2.98 -9.64 -5.26
CA THR A 383 4.08 -8.89 -4.61
C THR A 383 3.72 -8.32 -3.24
N TRP A 384 2.43 -8.09 -2.95
CA TRP A 384 1.98 -7.71 -1.61
C TRP A 384 2.27 -8.77 -0.54
N HIS A 385 2.37 -10.05 -0.90
CA HIS A 385 2.84 -11.11 0.01
C HIS A 385 4.31 -10.91 0.38
N THR A 386 5.16 -10.48 -0.56
CA THR A 386 6.56 -10.13 -0.27
C THR A 386 6.64 -8.97 0.70
N VAL A 387 5.77 -7.95 0.55
CA VAL A 387 5.72 -6.83 1.50
C VAL A 387 5.21 -7.26 2.88
N ASP A 388 4.18 -8.11 2.95
CA ASP A 388 3.67 -8.67 4.20
C ASP A 388 4.75 -9.49 4.95
N SER A 389 5.52 -10.30 4.22
CA SER A 389 6.66 -11.03 4.75
C SER A 389 7.75 -10.07 5.24
N ALA A 390 8.13 -9.07 4.45
CA ALA A 390 9.15 -8.09 4.84
C ALA A 390 8.76 -7.29 6.10
N LEU A 391 7.47 -6.92 6.24
CA LEU A 391 6.93 -6.29 7.44
C LEU A 391 6.99 -7.23 8.65
N THR A 392 6.71 -8.51 8.45
CA THR A 392 6.79 -9.56 9.48
C THR A 392 8.23 -9.78 9.92
N GLU A 393 9.15 -9.97 8.99
CA GLU A 393 10.59 -10.15 9.25
C GLU A 393 11.17 -8.97 10.03
N SER A 394 10.91 -7.73 9.58
CA SER A 394 11.37 -6.52 10.27
C SER A 394 10.81 -6.42 11.70
N ARG A 395 9.54 -6.79 11.91
CA ARG A 395 8.95 -6.84 13.25
C ARG A 395 9.60 -7.92 14.11
N ASP A 396 9.79 -9.13 13.57
CA ASP A 396 10.33 -10.28 14.30
C ASP A 396 11.82 -10.09 14.68
N GLU A 397 12.55 -9.24 13.96
CA GLU A 397 13.90 -8.79 14.37
C GLU A 397 13.94 -8.07 15.73
N ARG A 398 12.80 -7.50 16.18
CA ARG A 398 12.65 -6.80 17.46
C ARG A 398 12.20 -7.71 18.61
N GLY A 399 11.80 -8.94 18.31
CA GLY A 399 11.45 -9.94 19.30
C GLY A 399 12.65 -10.79 19.74
N PRO A 400 12.59 -11.44 20.91
CA PRO A 400 13.48 -12.55 21.19
C PRO A 400 13.06 -13.68 20.25
N GLY A 401 13.78 -13.86 19.14
CA GLY A 401 13.36 -14.70 18.01
C GLY A 401 12.65 -15.99 18.46
N ARG A 402 11.39 -16.14 18.07
CA ARG A 402 10.63 -17.39 18.24
C ARG A 402 10.24 -17.92 16.87
N GLY A 403 10.53 -19.21 16.69
CA GLY A 403 10.29 -19.95 15.46
C GLY A 403 8.82 -20.01 15.08
N ALA A 404 8.60 -20.27 13.79
CA ALA A 404 7.31 -20.50 13.18
C ALA A 404 6.43 -21.42 14.04
N GLY A 405 5.26 -20.91 14.43
CA GLY A 405 4.25 -21.71 15.09
C GLY A 405 3.80 -22.87 14.19
N PRO A 406 3.40 -24.02 14.78
CA PRO A 406 2.97 -25.17 14.01
C PRO A 406 1.64 -24.86 13.28
N PRO A 407 1.36 -25.52 12.15
CA PRO A 407 0.08 -25.39 11.48
C PRO A 407 -1.02 -25.90 12.40
N VAL A 408 -2.06 -25.08 12.58
CA VAL A 408 -3.26 -25.46 13.33
C VAL A 408 -4.08 -26.40 12.45
N GLY A 409 -4.03 -27.69 12.74
CA GLY A 409 -5.01 -28.65 12.23
C GLY A 409 -6.34 -28.48 12.98
N ARG A 410 -7.46 -28.44 12.24
CA ARG A 410 -8.80 -28.31 12.81
C ARG A 410 -9.86 -29.11 12.03
N PRO A 411 -11.03 -29.37 12.66
CA PRO A 411 -11.81 -30.59 12.43
C PRO A 411 -12.74 -30.51 11.22
N VAL A 412 -13.01 -31.68 10.65
CA VAL A 412 -13.98 -31.91 9.58
C VAL A 412 -15.40 -31.83 10.16
N ARG A 413 -16.25 -30.97 9.58
CA ARG A 413 -17.70 -30.82 9.89
C ARG A 413 -18.54 -31.25 8.67
N PRO A 414 -19.77 -31.78 8.86
CA PRO A 414 -20.44 -32.65 7.89
C PRO A 414 -20.99 -31.91 6.65
N ALA A 415 -21.34 -32.74 5.66
CA ALA A 415 -21.59 -32.40 4.27
C ALA A 415 -22.92 -31.67 4.03
N GLY A 416 -22.83 -30.41 3.61
CA GLY A 416 -23.84 -29.77 2.76
C GLY A 416 -23.65 -30.16 1.29
N ARG A 417 -24.57 -29.74 0.42
CA ARG A 417 -24.44 -29.88 -1.03
C ARG A 417 -23.11 -29.28 -1.49
N GLY A 418 -22.24 -30.09 -2.10
CA GLY A 418 -20.90 -29.67 -2.49
C GLY A 418 -20.95 -28.53 -3.52
N ILE A 419 -20.05 -27.55 -3.35
CA ILE A 419 -19.93 -26.38 -4.23
C ILE A 419 -18.70 -26.57 -5.11
N SER A 420 -18.88 -26.48 -6.43
CA SER A 420 -17.77 -26.65 -7.38
C SER A 420 -16.93 -25.37 -7.50
N VAL A 421 -15.74 -25.47 -8.10
CA VAL A 421 -14.95 -24.29 -8.51
C VAL A 421 -15.70 -23.44 -9.53
N ALA A 422 -16.55 -24.06 -10.37
CA ALA A 422 -17.40 -23.36 -11.32
C ALA A 422 -18.45 -22.49 -10.62
N ASP A 423 -19.12 -23.05 -9.61
CA ASP A 423 -20.10 -22.31 -8.81
C ASP A 423 -19.42 -21.18 -8.05
N LEU A 424 -18.29 -21.44 -7.38
CA LEU A 424 -17.52 -20.39 -6.70
C LEU A 424 -17.15 -19.26 -7.67
N ALA A 425 -16.62 -19.58 -8.84
CA ALA A 425 -16.18 -18.60 -9.83
C ALA A 425 -17.31 -17.67 -10.31
N GLU A 426 -18.57 -18.13 -10.37
CA GLU A 426 -19.72 -17.30 -10.74
C GLU A 426 -20.00 -16.19 -9.72
N HIS A 427 -19.68 -16.39 -8.44
CA HIS A 427 -20.01 -15.50 -7.33
C HIS A 427 -18.92 -14.43 -7.08
N ASN A 428 -18.65 -13.60 -8.10
CA ASN A 428 -17.74 -12.44 -8.04
C ASN A 428 -18.38 -11.11 -8.50
N ASP A 429 -19.71 -10.99 -8.38
CA ASP A 429 -20.46 -9.78 -8.67
C ASP A 429 -21.76 -9.64 -7.87
N ASP A 430 -22.40 -8.47 -7.97
CA ASP A 430 -23.67 -8.19 -7.28
C ASP A 430 -24.85 -9.04 -7.81
N GLY A 431 -24.76 -9.61 -9.02
CA GLY A 431 -25.84 -10.39 -9.62
C GLY A 431 -25.92 -11.83 -9.10
N HIS A 432 -24.77 -12.44 -8.86
CA HIS A 432 -24.67 -13.81 -8.33
C HIS A 432 -24.42 -13.81 -6.81
N GLY A 433 -23.89 -12.72 -6.25
CA GLY A 433 -23.41 -12.66 -4.88
C GLY A 433 -21.89 -12.76 -4.82
N TRP A 434 -21.34 -12.52 -3.63
CA TRP A 434 -19.91 -12.42 -3.39
C TRP A 434 -19.47 -13.56 -2.48
N TRP A 435 -18.86 -14.59 -3.06
CA TRP A 435 -18.39 -15.75 -2.31
C TRP A 435 -16.87 -15.81 -2.29
N VAL A 436 -16.32 -16.40 -1.23
CA VAL A 436 -14.88 -16.72 -1.11
C VAL A 436 -14.72 -18.12 -0.55
N ALA A 437 -13.71 -18.86 -0.99
CA ALA A 437 -13.32 -20.11 -0.33
C ALA A 437 -12.23 -19.86 0.71
N ILE A 438 -12.37 -20.45 1.89
CA ILE A 438 -11.42 -20.38 3.00
C ILE A 438 -11.34 -21.78 3.60
N ASP A 439 -10.13 -22.36 3.67
CA ASP A 439 -9.86 -23.68 4.24
C ASP A 439 -10.79 -24.79 3.70
N GLY A 440 -11.03 -24.77 2.39
CA GLY A 440 -11.87 -25.76 1.70
C GLY A 440 -13.37 -25.60 1.92
N ARG A 441 -13.83 -24.52 2.53
CA ARG A 441 -15.25 -24.16 2.67
C ARG A 441 -15.56 -22.86 1.95
N VAL A 442 -16.77 -22.74 1.42
CA VAL A 442 -17.22 -21.55 0.70
C VAL A 442 -18.10 -20.71 1.62
N HIS A 443 -17.85 -19.41 1.62
CA HIS A 443 -18.53 -18.43 2.45
C HIS A 443 -19.19 -17.36 1.61
N ASP A 444 -20.48 -17.10 1.83
CA ASP A 444 -21.20 -15.97 1.26
C ASP A 444 -20.94 -14.72 2.10
N VAL A 445 -20.11 -13.83 1.57
CA VAL A 445 -19.73 -12.58 2.23
C VAL A 445 -20.53 -11.38 1.73
N THR A 446 -21.55 -11.58 0.90
CA THR A 446 -22.37 -10.51 0.29
C THR A 446 -22.89 -9.53 1.34
N GLY A 447 -23.54 -10.07 2.38
CA GLY A 447 -24.09 -9.25 3.47
C GLY A 447 -23.02 -8.60 4.34
N PHE A 448 -21.79 -9.13 4.34
CA PHE A 448 -20.69 -8.68 5.20
C PHE A 448 -19.75 -7.68 4.52
N LEU A 449 -19.73 -7.59 3.18
CA LEU A 449 -18.80 -6.77 2.40
C LEU A 449 -18.57 -5.35 2.97
N ARG A 450 -19.66 -4.61 3.23
CA ARG A 450 -19.59 -3.22 3.69
C ARG A 450 -19.19 -3.08 5.17
N ARG A 451 -19.36 -4.14 5.96
CA ARG A 451 -19.02 -4.20 7.38
C ARG A 451 -17.60 -4.68 7.64
N HIS A 452 -16.96 -5.28 6.65
CA HIS A 452 -15.59 -5.79 6.78
C HIS A 452 -14.62 -4.67 7.21
N PRO A 453 -13.85 -4.83 8.31
CA PRO A 453 -12.92 -3.80 8.77
C PRO A 453 -11.82 -3.45 7.77
N GLY A 454 -11.46 -4.39 6.87
CA GLY A 454 -10.56 -4.17 5.73
C GLY A 454 -11.25 -3.56 4.50
N GLY A 455 -12.53 -3.20 4.62
CA GLY A 455 -13.34 -2.61 3.56
C GLY A 455 -13.87 -3.64 2.55
N PRO A 456 -14.82 -3.24 1.68
CA PRO A 456 -15.38 -4.13 0.66
C PRO A 456 -14.39 -4.42 -0.47
N VAL A 457 -13.45 -3.51 -0.75
CA VAL A 457 -12.53 -3.59 -1.90
C VAL A 457 -11.64 -4.84 -1.83
N VAL A 458 -11.11 -5.16 -0.64
CA VAL A 458 -10.25 -6.34 -0.46
C VAL A 458 -11.02 -7.66 -0.58
N LEU A 459 -12.31 -7.69 -0.21
CA LEU A 459 -13.15 -8.88 -0.41
C LEU A 459 -13.51 -9.05 -1.88
N ARG A 460 -13.87 -7.97 -2.58
CA ARG A 460 -14.13 -7.99 -4.04
C ARG A 460 -12.93 -8.45 -4.85
N ALA A 461 -11.72 -8.16 -4.38
CA ALA A 461 -10.49 -8.67 -5.00
C ALA A 461 -10.38 -10.20 -5.00
N HIS A 462 -10.89 -10.85 -3.94
CA HIS A 462 -10.78 -12.30 -3.74
C HIS A 462 -12.08 -13.05 -4.01
N ALA A 463 -13.14 -12.36 -4.43
CA ALA A 463 -14.42 -12.98 -4.67
C ALA A 463 -14.36 -13.94 -5.87
N GLY A 464 -15.05 -15.07 -5.73
CA GLY A 464 -15.00 -16.20 -6.65
C GLY A 464 -13.67 -16.95 -6.66
N LEU A 465 -12.82 -16.77 -5.64
CA LEU A 465 -11.51 -17.40 -5.51
C LEU A 465 -11.32 -18.05 -4.13
N ASP A 466 -10.28 -18.88 -4.03
CA ASP A 466 -9.74 -19.32 -2.75
C ASP A 466 -8.92 -18.19 -2.10
N ALA A 467 -9.43 -17.69 -0.98
CA ALA A 467 -8.86 -16.62 -0.19
C ALA A 467 -8.11 -17.14 1.06
N THR A 468 -7.90 -18.45 1.21
CA THR A 468 -7.29 -19.07 2.40
C THR A 468 -5.99 -18.39 2.83
N ALA A 469 -5.06 -18.23 1.89
CA ALA A 469 -3.77 -17.60 2.17
C ALA A 469 -3.91 -16.13 2.59
N ALA A 470 -4.80 -15.37 1.94
CA ALA A 470 -5.07 -13.97 2.29
C ALA A 470 -5.73 -13.87 3.67
N PHE A 471 -6.67 -14.77 3.96
CA PHE A 471 -7.39 -14.84 5.22
C PHE A 471 -6.44 -15.15 6.38
N GLY A 472 -5.62 -16.20 6.26
CA GLY A 472 -4.66 -16.60 7.29
C GLY A 472 -3.70 -15.45 7.67
N ARG A 473 -3.17 -14.71 6.68
CA ARG A 473 -2.24 -13.59 6.94
C ARG A 473 -2.89 -12.44 7.71
N ALA A 474 -4.15 -12.12 7.41
CA ALA A 474 -4.87 -10.99 7.98
C ALA A 474 -5.57 -11.31 9.31
N HIS A 475 -6.02 -12.55 9.48
CA HIS A 475 -6.95 -12.95 10.54
C HIS A 475 -6.41 -14.03 11.50
N ALA A 476 -5.19 -14.55 11.30
CA ALA A 476 -4.59 -15.51 12.22
C ALA A 476 -4.62 -15.02 13.68
N GLY A 477 -5.12 -15.89 14.57
CA GLY A 477 -5.18 -15.62 16.02
C GLY A 477 -6.24 -14.61 16.46
N ARG A 478 -7.12 -14.12 15.57
CA ARG A 478 -8.15 -13.15 15.97
C ARG A 478 -9.40 -13.80 16.56
N PRO A 479 -9.86 -13.34 17.74
CA PRO A 479 -11.16 -13.71 18.28
C PRO A 479 -12.31 -13.31 17.34
N GLY A 480 -13.38 -14.12 17.31
CA GLY A 480 -14.64 -13.80 16.61
C GLY A 480 -14.68 -14.13 15.11
N THR A 481 -13.55 -14.47 14.48
CA THR A 481 -13.50 -14.90 13.08
C THR A 481 -14.26 -16.20 12.85
N GLU A 482 -14.16 -17.15 13.79
CA GLU A 482 -14.85 -18.45 13.74
C GLU A 482 -16.37 -18.31 13.65
N HIS A 483 -16.96 -17.39 14.42
CA HIS A 483 -18.40 -17.15 14.40
C HIS A 483 -18.86 -16.54 13.06
N LEU A 484 -18.07 -15.62 12.51
CA LEU A 484 -18.35 -15.04 11.19
C LEU A 484 -18.26 -16.11 10.10
N LEU A 485 -17.22 -16.94 10.09
CA LEU A 485 -17.09 -18.05 9.14
C LEU A 485 -18.27 -19.02 9.25
N ALA A 486 -18.69 -19.35 10.48
CA ALA A 486 -19.84 -20.22 10.70
C ALA A 486 -21.17 -19.62 10.19
N SER A 487 -21.38 -18.31 10.35
CA SER A 487 -22.61 -17.62 9.92
C SER A 487 -22.68 -17.34 8.42
N THR A 488 -21.56 -17.45 7.70
CA THR A 488 -21.46 -17.22 6.25
C THR A 488 -21.24 -18.51 5.46
N ASP A 489 -21.09 -19.66 6.14
CA ASP A 489 -20.80 -20.95 5.52
C ASP A 489 -21.93 -21.41 4.58
N VAL A 490 -21.59 -21.63 3.32
CA VAL A 490 -22.52 -22.14 2.29
C VAL A 490 -22.36 -23.65 2.12
N GLY A 491 -21.13 -24.16 2.27
CA GLY A 491 -20.84 -25.58 2.14
C GLY A 491 -19.38 -25.89 1.79
N PRO A 492 -19.02 -27.18 1.67
CA PRO A 492 -17.67 -27.58 1.29
C PRO A 492 -17.38 -27.28 -0.19
N LEU A 493 -16.19 -26.77 -0.47
CA LEU A 493 -15.65 -26.70 -1.82
C LEU A 493 -15.24 -28.12 -2.25
N VAL A 494 -15.91 -28.67 -3.26
CA VAL A 494 -15.65 -30.01 -3.78
C VAL A 494 -14.87 -29.95 -5.08
N ARG A 495 -13.96 -30.90 -5.24
CA ARG A 495 -13.31 -31.19 -6.51
C ARG A 495 -13.98 -32.40 -7.16
N PRO A 496 -14.13 -32.42 -8.49
CA PRO A 496 -14.62 -33.60 -9.18
C PRO A 496 -13.68 -34.78 -8.92
N ALA A 497 -14.26 -35.96 -8.70
CA ALA A 497 -13.50 -37.19 -8.52
C ALA A 497 -13.00 -37.70 -9.88
N VAL A 498 -11.85 -37.20 -10.31
CA VAL A 498 -11.18 -37.56 -11.58
C VAL A 498 -9.83 -38.21 -11.30
N THR A 499 -9.48 -39.22 -12.10
CA THR A 499 -8.19 -39.89 -12.03
C THR A 499 -7.39 -39.62 -13.29
N ARG A 500 -7.88 -40.10 -14.43
CA ARG A 500 -7.25 -39.91 -15.75
C ARG A 500 -7.23 -38.44 -16.16
N ALA A 501 -8.30 -37.71 -15.89
CA ALA A 501 -8.45 -36.31 -16.29
C ALA A 501 -7.86 -35.31 -15.26
N GLY A 502 -7.18 -35.78 -14.20
CA GLY A 502 -6.76 -34.94 -13.07
C GLY A 502 -5.93 -33.73 -13.46
N ALA A 503 -4.84 -33.92 -14.21
CA ALA A 503 -3.96 -32.84 -14.64
C ALA A 503 -4.69 -31.79 -15.52
N LEU A 504 -5.59 -32.24 -16.39
CA LEU A 504 -6.39 -31.35 -17.23
C LEU A 504 -7.44 -30.60 -16.40
N CYS A 505 -8.08 -31.26 -15.44
CA CYS A 505 -9.01 -30.65 -14.51
C CYS A 505 -8.35 -29.55 -13.66
N ASP A 506 -7.16 -29.83 -13.11
CA ASP A 506 -6.37 -28.84 -12.34
C ASP A 506 -5.95 -27.66 -13.21
N ALA A 507 -5.45 -27.91 -14.43
CA ALA A 507 -5.11 -26.85 -15.38
C ALA A 507 -6.32 -25.98 -15.74
N TRP A 508 -7.49 -26.60 -15.91
CA TRP A 508 -8.74 -25.89 -16.22
C TRP A 508 -9.21 -25.03 -15.04
N ALA A 509 -9.19 -25.57 -13.82
CA ALA A 509 -9.51 -24.84 -12.59
C ALA A 509 -8.54 -23.67 -12.37
N GLY A 510 -7.25 -23.86 -12.65
CA GLY A 510 -6.24 -22.81 -12.62
C GLY A 510 -6.51 -21.70 -13.63
N ALA A 511 -6.87 -22.05 -14.88
CA ALA A 511 -7.25 -21.07 -15.89
C ALA A 511 -8.51 -20.28 -15.50
N LEU A 512 -9.55 -20.96 -14.99
CA LEU A 512 -10.77 -20.28 -14.51
C LEU A 512 -10.44 -19.29 -13.38
N SER A 513 -9.67 -19.73 -12.38
CA SER A 513 -9.28 -18.89 -11.25
C SER A 513 -8.43 -17.69 -11.69
N GLY A 514 -7.47 -17.90 -12.59
CA GLY A 514 -6.65 -16.81 -13.15
C GLY A 514 -7.48 -15.77 -13.91
N LEU A 515 -8.50 -16.19 -14.65
CA LEU A 515 -9.40 -15.28 -15.36
C LEU A 515 -10.33 -14.52 -14.40
N VAL A 516 -10.86 -15.17 -13.36
CA VAL A 516 -11.66 -14.50 -12.31
C VAL A 516 -10.82 -13.45 -11.59
N HIS A 517 -9.55 -13.74 -11.29
CA HIS A 517 -8.63 -12.76 -10.72
C HIS A 517 -8.43 -11.56 -11.65
N LEU A 518 -8.21 -11.77 -12.96
CA LEU A 518 -8.14 -10.69 -13.95
C LEU A 518 -9.43 -9.87 -14.02
N GLN A 519 -10.60 -10.52 -13.92
CA GLN A 519 -11.89 -9.84 -13.89
C GLN A 519 -12.04 -8.94 -12.66
N ASN A 520 -11.70 -9.46 -11.48
CA ASN A 520 -11.74 -8.70 -10.23
C ASN A 520 -10.80 -7.48 -10.31
N ALA A 521 -9.57 -7.68 -10.77
CA ALA A 521 -8.59 -6.62 -10.98
C ALA A 521 -9.13 -5.55 -11.95
N PHE A 522 -9.66 -5.94 -13.11
CA PHE A 522 -10.23 -5.02 -14.10
C PHE A 522 -11.38 -4.19 -13.52
N ARG A 523 -12.34 -4.84 -12.83
CA ARG A 523 -13.50 -4.18 -12.23
C ARG A 523 -13.10 -3.22 -11.11
N LEU A 524 -12.13 -3.59 -10.27
CA LEU A 524 -11.57 -2.71 -9.25
C LEU A 524 -10.86 -1.51 -9.88
N ASP A 525 -10.03 -1.74 -10.88
CA ASP A 525 -9.30 -0.69 -11.60
C ASP A 525 -10.27 0.31 -12.27
N ARG A 526 -11.28 -0.20 -12.99
CA ARG A 526 -12.37 0.59 -13.59
C ARG A 526 -13.15 1.39 -12.55
N SER A 527 -13.26 0.91 -11.31
CA SER A 527 -14.04 1.56 -10.25
C SER A 527 -13.53 2.94 -9.83
N PHE A 528 -12.34 3.36 -10.26
CA PHE A 528 -11.88 4.76 -10.14
C PHE A 528 -12.79 5.78 -10.84
N GLY A 529 -13.52 5.33 -11.88
CA GLY A 529 -14.56 6.10 -12.55
C GLY A 529 -15.95 5.93 -11.93
N ARG A 530 -16.08 5.40 -10.71
CA ARG A 530 -17.38 5.23 -10.03
C ARG A 530 -18.12 6.58 -9.99
N GLY A 531 -19.42 6.54 -10.27
CA GLY A 531 -20.28 7.73 -10.38
C GLY A 531 -20.28 8.39 -11.75
N THR A 532 -19.34 8.02 -12.63
CA THR A 532 -19.21 8.62 -13.98
C THR A 532 -19.78 7.72 -15.08
N ASP A 533 -19.89 8.28 -16.28
CA ASP A 533 -20.27 7.57 -17.50
C ASP A 533 -19.34 6.38 -17.86
N LEU A 534 -18.14 6.34 -17.27
CA LEU A 534 -17.19 5.23 -17.40
C LEU A 534 -17.71 3.94 -16.76
N CYS A 535 -18.60 4.03 -15.78
CA CYS A 535 -19.14 2.89 -15.04
C CYS A 535 -20.66 2.77 -15.13
N LEU A 536 -21.38 3.89 -15.31
CA LEU A 536 -22.85 3.95 -15.30
C LEU A 536 -23.35 4.57 -16.61
N ALA A 537 -24.52 4.16 -17.10
CA ALA A 537 -25.09 4.74 -18.33
C ALA A 537 -25.30 6.25 -18.24
N ASP A 538 -25.94 6.67 -17.15
CA ASP A 538 -26.33 8.05 -16.88
C ASP A 538 -25.47 8.69 -15.79
N GLY A 539 -24.21 8.24 -15.66
CA GLY A 539 -23.26 8.81 -14.71
C GLY A 539 -22.72 10.17 -15.15
N ASP A 540 -22.09 10.89 -14.21
CA ASP A 540 -21.47 12.18 -14.48
C ASP A 540 -20.33 12.08 -15.50
N ARG A 541 -19.92 13.21 -16.10
CA ARG A 541 -18.74 13.22 -16.95
C ARG A 541 -17.47 13.00 -16.10
N PRO A 542 -16.55 12.10 -16.50
CA PRO A 542 -15.31 11.90 -15.77
C PRO A 542 -14.41 13.12 -15.85
N SER A 543 -13.62 13.36 -14.80
CA SER A 543 -12.49 14.29 -14.84
C SER A 543 -11.45 13.83 -15.88
N ALA A 544 -10.57 14.73 -16.33
CA ALA A 544 -9.51 14.37 -17.26
C ALA A 544 -8.59 13.28 -16.68
N LEU A 545 -8.29 13.34 -15.37
CA LEU A 545 -7.54 12.30 -14.67
C LEU A 545 -8.25 10.94 -14.68
N GLN A 546 -9.56 10.90 -14.43
CA GLN A 546 -10.33 9.66 -14.51
C GLN A 546 -10.34 9.09 -15.93
N ALA A 547 -10.49 9.96 -16.95
CA ALA A 547 -10.45 9.54 -18.35
C ALA A 547 -9.06 9.02 -18.76
N ASP A 548 -7.98 9.70 -18.35
CA ASP A 548 -6.58 9.27 -18.55
C ASP A 548 -6.33 7.89 -17.93
N ARG A 549 -6.68 7.72 -16.65
CA ARG A 549 -6.51 6.45 -15.93
C ARG A 549 -7.38 5.35 -16.52
N ALA A 550 -8.59 5.64 -16.98
CA ALA A 550 -9.46 4.67 -17.64
C ALA A 550 -8.94 4.26 -19.02
N ALA A 551 -8.33 5.17 -19.77
CA ALA A 551 -7.69 4.86 -21.03
C ALA A 551 -6.48 3.93 -20.84
N ASP A 552 -5.67 4.17 -19.81
CA ASP A 552 -4.59 3.27 -19.39
C ASP A 552 -5.12 1.89 -18.98
N THR A 553 -6.16 1.82 -18.13
CA THR A 553 -6.80 0.54 -17.75
C THR A 553 -7.25 -0.23 -19.00
N ALA A 554 -7.94 0.44 -19.93
CA ALA A 554 -8.40 -0.21 -21.16
C ALA A 554 -7.23 -0.75 -21.99
N ALA A 555 -6.14 0.02 -22.14
CA ALA A 555 -4.96 -0.40 -22.90
C ALA A 555 -4.23 -1.58 -22.24
N ARG A 556 -3.92 -1.50 -20.94
CA ARG A 556 -3.23 -2.58 -20.21
C ARG A 556 -3.97 -3.91 -20.31
N PHE A 557 -5.28 -3.90 -20.08
CA PHE A 557 -6.05 -5.14 -20.14
C PHE A 557 -6.25 -5.64 -21.58
N ALA A 558 -6.62 -4.75 -22.52
CA ALA A 558 -6.92 -5.16 -23.88
C ALA A 558 -5.70 -5.61 -24.69
N ASP A 559 -4.58 -4.91 -24.51
CA ASP A 559 -3.39 -5.02 -25.36
C ASP A 559 -2.26 -5.83 -24.70
N GLN A 560 -2.27 -5.99 -23.36
CA GLN A 560 -1.21 -6.71 -22.64
C GLN A 560 -1.77 -7.92 -21.88
N TYR A 561 -2.62 -7.71 -20.87
CA TYR A 561 -2.97 -8.79 -19.93
C TYR A 561 -3.80 -9.90 -20.54
N LEU A 562 -4.84 -9.57 -21.33
CA LEU A 562 -5.67 -10.59 -21.97
C LEU A 562 -4.94 -11.35 -23.09
N PRO A 563 -4.21 -10.69 -24.02
CA PRO A 563 -3.38 -11.40 -24.99
C PRO A 563 -2.34 -12.32 -24.34
N GLN A 564 -1.67 -11.84 -23.29
CA GLN A 564 -0.71 -12.65 -22.55
C GLN A 564 -1.37 -13.84 -21.87
N PHE A 565 -2.52 -13.65 -21.21
CA PHE A 565 -3.28 -14.76 -20.60
C PHE A 565 -3.73 -15.79 -21.63
N ALA A 566 -4.19 -15.34 -22.79
CA ALA A 566 -4.57 -16.24 -23.89
C ALA A 566 -3.37 -17.07 -24.38
N ALA A 567 -2.19 -16.46 -24.52
CA ALA A 567 -0.98 -17.12 -25.00
C ALA A 567 -0.34 -18.06 -23.98
N GLU A 568 -0.27 -17.66 -22.71
CA GLU A 568 0.49 -18.38 -21.68
C GLU A 568 -0.37 -19.37 -20.88
N VAL A 569 -1.70 -19.21 -20.87
CA VAL A 569 -2.60 -20.06 -20.08
C VAL A 569 -3.58 -20.81 -20.98
N LEU A 570 -4.36 -20.10 -21.80
CA LEU A 570 -5.43 -20.73 -22.56
C LEU A 570 -4.92 -21.58 -23.74
N ALA A 571 -3.89 -21.12 -24.47
CA ALA A 571 -3.33 -21.90 -25.57
C ALA A 571 -2.65 -23.21 -25.08
N PRO A 572 -1.84 -23.22 -23.99
CA PRO A 572 -1.35 -24.45 -23.39
C PRO A 572 -2.48 -25.37 -22.89
N LEU A 573 -3.54 -24.82 -22.30
CA LEU A 573 -4.72 -25.60 -21.90
C LEU A 573 -5.37 -26.28 -23.10
N ALA A 574 -5.59 -25.56 -24.20
CA ALA A 574 -6.15 -26.12 -25.43
C ALA A 574 -5.25 -27.22 -26.03
N GLY A 575 -3.92 -27.03 -25.98
CA GLY A 575 -2.95 -28.05 -26.37
C GLY A 575 -3.00 -29.30 -25.49
N LEU A 576 -3.20 -29.14 -24.17
CA LEU A 576 -3.38 -30.26 -23.24
C LEU A 576 -4.63 -31.08 -23.57
N VAL A 577 -5.76 -30.42 -23.84
CA VAL A 577 -7.01 -31.11 -24.26
C VAL A 577 -6.78 -31.98 -25.50
N LEU A 578 -6.02 -31.50 -26.49
CA LEU A 578 -5.76 -32.24 -27.72
C LEU A 578 -4.85 -33.46 -27.51
N ARG A 579 -3.83 -33.33 -26.66
CA ARG A 579 -2.95 -34.46 -26.30
C ARG A 579 -3.73 -35.58 -25.61
N GLU A 580 -4.60 -35.23 -24.67
CA GLU A 580 -5.44 -36.21 -23.96
C GLU A 580 -6.42 -36.94 -24.90
N ARG A 581 -6.77 -36.34 -26.04
CA ARG A 581 -7.59 -36.98 -27.09
C ARG A 581 -6.81 -37.74 -28.15
N ARG A 582 -5.48 -37.83 -28.04
CA ARG A 582 -4.58 -38.47 -29.03
C ARG A 582 -4.73 -37.93 -30.46
N VAL A 583 -5.10 -36.66 -30.61
CA VAL A 583 -5.17 -36.00 -31.91
C VAL A 583 -3.83 -35.31 -32.19
N SER A 584 -3.17 -35.66 -33.31
CA SER A 584 -1.91 -34.99 -33.72
C SER A 584 -2.16 -33.55 -34.14
N LEU A 585 -1.35 -32.64 -33.60
CA LEU A 585 -1.36 -31.21 -33.94
C LEU A 585 -0.31 -30.89 -35.02
N GLY A 586 -0.72 -30.16 -36.05
CA GLY A 586 0.15 -29.14 -36.64
C GLY A 586 0.08 -27.92 -35.72
N GLY A 587 1.19 -27.53 -35.09
CA GLY A 587 1.21 -26.71 -33.87
C GLY A 587 0.35 -25.43 -33.84
N LEU A 588 -0.12 -25.07 -32.65
CA LEU A 588 -0.75 -23.78 -32.34
C LEU A 588 0.35 -22.71 -32.16
N ARG A 589 0.30 -21.65 -32.96
CA ARG A 589 1.14 -20.45 -32.76
C ARG A 589 0.24 -19.24 -32.48
N THR A 590 0.50 -18.58 -31.37
CA THR A 590 -0.02 -17.25 -31.08
C THR A 590 0.88 -16.21 -31.76
N VAL A 591 0.29 -15.24 -32.46
CA VAL A 591 1.03 -14.12 -33.04
C VAL A 591 0.65 -12.86 -32.25
N PRO A 592 1.60 -11.99 -31.88
CA PRO A 592 1.26 -10.72 -31.25
C PRO A 592 0.32 -9.91 -32.16
N GLY A 593 -0.81 -9.44 -31.64
CA GLY A 593 -1.66 -8.51 -32.37
C GLY A 593 -1.08 -7.10 -32.41
N GLY A 594 -1.50 -6.32 -33.41
CA GLY A 594 -1.18 -4.89 -33.47
C GLY A 594 -1.84 -4.08 -32.34
N PRO A 595 -1.34 -2.86 -32.06
CA PRO A 595 -1.87 -2.02 -30.98
C PRO A 595 -3.36 -1.67 -31.19
N GLY A 596 -4.15 -1.73 -30.11
CA GLY A 596 -5.54 -1.27 -30.09
C GLY A 596 -6.61 -2.37 -30.04
N GLY A 597 -6.23 -3.65 -29.94
CA GLY A 597 -7.16 -4.76 -29.65
C GLY A 597 -8.36 -4.91 -30.61
N GLY A 598 -8.25 -4.39 -31.85
CA GLY A 598 -9.33 -4.35 -32.84
C GLY A 598 -10.31 -3.18 -32.70
N VAL A 599 -9.98 -2.16 -31.89
CA VAL A 599 -10.82 -0.98 -31.69
C VAL A 599 -10.40 0.15 -32.65
N PRO A 600 -11.33 0.77 -33.41
CA PRO A 600 -11.02 1.90 -34.29
C PRO A 600 -10.43 3.10 -33.53
N PRO A 601 -9.54 3.89 -34.17
CA PRO A 601 -9.12 5.20 -33.65
C PRO A 601 -10.32 6.09 -33.32
N GLY A 602 -10.29 6.79 -32.18
CA GLY A 602 -11.39 7.68 -31.76
C GLY A 602 -12.58 6.99 -31.06
N CYS A 603 -12.52 5.68 -30.81
CA CYS A 603 -13.54 5.00 -30.02
C CYS A 603 -13.57 5.52 -28.56
N PRO A 604 -14.75 5.86 -28.01
CA PRO A 604 -14.87 6.32 -26.63
C PRO A 604 -14.27 5.33 -25.61
N VAL A 605 -13.59 5.86 -24.59
CA VAL A 605 -12.92 5.05 -23.54
C VAL A 605 -13.89 4.06 -22.88
N ARG A 606 -15.13 4.48 -22.60
CA ARG A 606 -16.18 3.60 -22.08
C ARG A 606 -16.40 2.36 -22.95
N ARG A 607 -16.52 2.52 -24.27
CA ARG A 607 -16.74 1.38 -25.19
C ARG A 607 -15.57 0.40 -25.17
N ARG A 608 -14.34 0.91 -25.01
CA ARG A 608 -13.13 0.08 -24.86
C ARG A 608 -13.18 -0.73 -23.57
N LEU A 609 -13.53 -0.10 -22.44
CA LEU A 609 -13.71 -0.78 -21.16
C LEU A 609 -14.81 -1.85 -21.24
N ASP A 610 -15.95 -1.53 -21.86
CA ASP A 610 -17.05 -2.50 -22.03
C ASP A 610 -16.67 -3.68 -22.92
N LEU A 611 -15.81 -3.45 -23.93
CA LEU A 611 -15.28 -4.54 -24.75
C LEU A 611 -14.37 -5.47 -23.94
N VAL A 612 -13.51 -4.91 -23.08
CA VAL A 612 -12.67 -5.69 -22.17
C VAL A 612 -13.52 -6.54 -21.22
N GLU A 613 -14.52 -5.94 -20.57
CA GLU A 613 -15.45 -6.67 -19.69
C GLU A 613 -16.15 -7.81 -20.44
N ARG A 614 -16.68 -7.53 -21.64
CA ARG A 614 -17.35 -8.56 -22.46
C ARG A 614 -16.41 -9.70 -22.85
N ARG A 615 -15.15 -9.41 -23.21
CA ARG A 615 -14.15 -10.45 -23.53
C ARG A 615 -13.87 -11.34 -22.33
N ILE A 616 -13.66 -10.74 -21.15
CA ILE A 616 -13.42 -11.47 -19.90
C ILE A 616 -14.64 -12.33 -19.56
N ALA A 617 -15.84 -11.73 -19.54
CA ALA A 617 -17.08 -12.44 -19.21
C ALA A 617 -17.37 -13.59 -20.17
N ALA A 618 -17.24 -13.37 -21.48
CA ALA A 618 -17.46 -14.41 -22.49
C ALA A 618 -16.46 -15.57 -22.38
N THR A 619 -15.20 -15.27 -22.04
CA THR A 619 -14.17 -16.30 -21.79
C THR A 619 -14.48 -17.07 -20.51
N LYS A 620 -14.93 -16.37 -19.45
CA LYS A 620 -15.32 -16.98 -18.17
C LYS A 620 -16.47 -17.97 -18.35
N VAL A 621 -17.50 -17.63 -19.13
CA VAL A 621 -18.61 -18.55 -19.44
C VAL A 621 -18.12 -19.86 -20.05
N LEU A 622 -17.14 -19.81 -20.97
CA LEU A 622 -16.57 -21.01 -21.59
C LEU A 622 -15.78 -21.86 -20.59
N LEU A 623 -15.00 -21.22 -19.72
CA LEU A 623 -14.23 -21.91 -18.69
C LEU A 623 -15.13 -22.51 -17.61
N VAL A 624 -16.19 -21.81 -17.19
CA VAL A 624 -17.22 -22.34 -16.26
C VAL A 624 -17.92 -23.54 -16.88
N ALA A 625 -18.31 -23.47 -18.15
CA ALA A 625 -18.93 -24.60 -18.85
C ALA A 625 -18.01 -25.83 -18.89
N GLY A 626 -16.71 -25.62 -19.14
CA GLY A 626 -15.74 -26.72 -19.15
C GLY A 626 -15.47 -27.31 -17.76
N ALA A 627 -15.40 -26.48 -16.72
CA ALA A 627 -15.31 -26.94 -15.34
C ALA A 627 -16.51 -27.83 -14.97
N ARG A 628 -17.73 -27.40 -15.33
CA ARG A 628 -18.96 -28.18 -15.15
C ARG A 628 -18.96 -29.51 -15.91
N CYS A 629 -18.22 -29.62 -17.02
CA CYS A 629 -18.05 -30.92 -17.70
C CYS A 629 -17.28 -31.92 -16.82
N PHE A 630 -16.26 -31.50 -16.06
CA PHE A 630 -15.60 -32.40 -15.11
C PHE A 630 -16.54 -32.80 -13.96
N ASP A 631 -17.30 -31.83 -13.44
CA ASP A 631 -18.26 -32.08 -12.35
C ASP A 631 -19.35 -33.08 -12.76
N THR A 632 -19.80 -33.02 -14.01
CA THR A 632 -20.91 -33.85 -14.50
C THR A 632 -20.44 -35.21 -15.03
N TRP A 633 -19.25 -35.30 -15.64
CA TRP A 633 -18.82 -36.48 -16.40
C TRP A 633 -17.58 -37.17 -15.83
N GLY A 634 -16.88 -36.56 -14.86
CA GLY A 634 -15.62 -37.08 -14.34
C GLY A 634 -14.62 -37.39 -15.46
N ASP A 635 -13.99 -38.57 -15.41
CA ASP A 635 -13.01 -39.00 -16.42
C ASP A 635 -13.62 -39.22 -17.82
N ALA A 636 -14.93 -39.47 -17.93
CA ALA A 636 -15.60 -39.69 -19.23
C ALA A 636 -15.62 -38.42 -20.10
N VAL A 637 -15.27 -37.26 -19.54
CA VAL A 637 -15.14 -36.00 -20.28
C VAL A 637 -14.07 -36.06 -21.37
N LEU A 638 -13.04 -36.90 -21.20
CA LEU A 638 -11.94 -37.03 -22.16
C LEU A 638 -12.43 -37.59 -23.50
N ASP A 639 -13.45 -38.45 -23.46
CA ASP A 639 -14.02 -39.10 -24.63
C ASP A 639 -15.05 -38.21 -25.35
N ARG A 640 -15.36 -37.04 -24.77
CA ARG A 640 -16.34 -36.10 -25.32
C ARG A 640 -15.69 -34.99 -26.10
N GLY A 641 -16.33 -34.59 -27.20
CA GLY A 641 -15.95 -33.48 -28.07
C GLY A 641 -15.88 -32.10 -27.38
N ASP A 642 -16.50 -31.94 -26.21
CA ASP A 642 -16.91 -30.65 -25.63
C ASP A 642 -15.74 -29.77 -25.15
N LEU A 643 -14.77 -30.31 -24.41
CA LEU A 643 -13.65 -29.53 -23.87
C LEU A 643 -12.80 -28.84 -24.95
N TRP A 644 -12.52 -29.51 -26.06
CA TRP A 644 -11.78 -28.92 -27.18
C TRP A 644 -12.51 -27.73 -27.78
N ARG A 645 -13.83 -27.84 -28.00
CA ARG A 645 -14.62 -26.73 -28.57
C ARG A 645 -14.57 -25.51 -27.65
N LEU A 646 -14.75 -25.73 -26.35
CA LEU A 646 -14.70 -24.67 -25.34
C LEU A 646 -13.31 -24.02 -25.25
N ALA A 647 -12.24 -24.83 -25.20
CA ALA A 647 -10.88 -24.33 -25.12
C ALA A 647 -10.46 -23.58 -26.40
N ALA A 648 -10.75 -24.13 -27.58
CA ALA A 648 -10.44 -23.52 -28.86
C ALA A 648 -11.19 -22.20 -29.08
N GLU A 649 -12.41 -22.07 -28.54
CA GLU A 649 -13.18 -20.83 -28.60
C GLU A 649 -12.72 -19.79 -27.55
N ALA A 650 -12.27 -20.23 -26.38
CA ALA A 650 -11.84 -19.35 -25.30
C ALA A 650 -10.60 -18.52 -25.69
N VAL A 651 -9.65 -19.11 -26.42
CA VAL A 651 -8.40 -18.42 -26.81
C VAL A 651 -8.67 -17.14 -27.64
N PRO A 652 -9.33 -17.19 -28.82
CA PRO A 652 -9.58 -15.99 -29.62
C PRO A 652 -10.56 -15.02 -28.94
N ARG A 653 -11.53 -15.49 -28.14
CA ARG A 653 -12.41 -14.60 -27.36
C ARG A 653 -11.65 -13.81 -26.31
N CYS A 654 -10.68 -14.44 -25.65
CA CYS A 654 -9.81 -13.78 -24.68
C CYS A 654 -8.84 -12.82 -25.39
N ALA A 655 -8.18 -13.25 -26.46
CA ALA A 655 -7.15 -12.47 -27.18
C ALA A 655 -7.70 -11.27 -27.99
N GLY A 656 -8.95 -11.33 -28.47
CA GLY A 656 -9.54 -10.29 -29.33
C GLY A 656 -9.03 -10.36 -30.78
N ALA A 657 -9.01 -9.22 -31.50
CA ALA A 657 -8.54 -9.15 -32.89
C ALA A 657 -7.03 -9.43 -33.06
N SER A 658 -6.30 -9.54 -31.95
CA SER A 658 -4.94 -10.07 -31.88
C SER A 658 -4.98 -11.58 -32.13
N THR A 659 -4.86 -11.98 -33.40
CA THR A 659 -5.11 -13.35 -33.87
C THR A 659 -4.27 -14.44 -33.20
N VAL A 660 -4.94 -15.55 -32.88
CA VAL A 660 -4.34 -16.88 -32.81
C VAL A 660 -4.61 -17.59 -34.13
N ALA A 661 -3.55 -18.04 -34.83
CA ALA A 661 -3.70 -18.90 -35.99
C ALA A 661 -3.96 -20.33 -35.50
N VAL A 662 -5.22 -20.76 -35.54
CA VAL A 662 -5.57 -22.18 -35.34
C VAL A 662 -5.50 -22.86 -36.70
N HIS A 663 -4.44 -23.62 -36.98
CA HIS A 663 -4.39 -24.45 -38.19
C HIS A 663 -5.44 -25.57 -38.08
N ARG A 664 -6.33 -25.66 -39.09
CA ARG A 664 -7.34 -26.73 -39.18
C ARG A 664 -6.66 -28.10 -39.24
N VAL A 665 -7.05 -29.00 -38.35
CA VAL A 665 -6.68 -30.42 -38.38
C VAL A 665 -7.44 -31.11 -39.52
N ARG A 666 -6.73 -31.81 -40.41
CA ARG A 666 -7.35 -32.87 -41.23
C ARG A 666 -7.40 -34.15 -40.39
N PRO A 667 -8.50 -34.92 -40.43
CA PRO A 667 -8.54 -36.22 -39.78
C PRO A 667 -7.45 -37.12 -40.37
N ALA A 668 -6.70 -37.81 -39.52
CA ALA A 668 -5.85 -38.90 -39.96
C ALA A 668 -6.77 -40.04 -40.45
N CYS A 669 -6.53 -40.51 -41.67
CA CYS A 669 -7.17 -41.71 -42.22
C CYS A 669 -6.80 -42.95 -41.42
#